data_AF-A0A2K8T9D9-F1
#
_entry.id   AF-A0A2K8T9D9-F1
#
_cell.length_a   1.000
_cell.length_b   1.000
_cell.length_c   1.000
_cell.angle_alpha   90.00
_cell.angle_beta   90.00
_cell.angle_gamma   90.00
#
_symmetry.space_group_name_H-M   'P 1'
#
loop_
_entity.id
_entity.type
_entity.pdbx_description
1 polymer ?
#
loop_
_entity_poly.entity_id
_entity_poly.type
_entity_poly.pdbx_seq_one_letter_code
_entity_poly.pdbx_strand_id
1 'polypeptide(L)'
;MGEAKRRRLLDANYGKPQIPAGDSTSSEGAAPKSDPLREADATVEVLNPLRDWSRYLREVSFPPRSANQEPTTFLDNSSEFTKHHLSLPPLPKLQDAHQTINIIDAHQNPNSQLEPRHWHEWVVNSAVDPTLTELNVRSLSGDEIYEYLLYALPQTARRNDGRLRDSYLQRYAHIKCAWWASGLDPLNSWLPMDWGRMKPDCPRLEFDKTTQEQTQKPVKYESPPKTPNRVTYLRVPLHIWKLVSLRYDVPMPELITVTQEGEALGFWAWVMEHPEIPVCLTEGEKKAACLLTLGYVAIALPGIWNGRVGKEDLEYLHPDLVPMAQHKRKFVILFDYESKPKTKQQVFAATRRTCQVILQLAIECEVAVLPGPEKGIDDWVVALGKKAEKAVSTMIADALRISELSQRFFVNRARGLHKFKPNVIVNTRYLSTVIRSLPQSGLVGLASDMGTGKTEILAMIRRDNPDLSFLNNGHRVTLLKNLSDRLQTAMYSAISCGDWAKAKALSITVDSLYKMANDLQAYDILFIDEACQYLAHLLKSKTCKEHRGAILEVLEYLVYNAKLVVLADAHLDDLTIEFFTSMRPAGEKPYIIKNEYRSGGRQVYWYEGKNSSAIVAEFHAQLMLGKKLMMVSDSKRFIKKLERALNDGTSIDDNDEIPESAEDRKLRVWAIHSENSGSEENVIFIREINIAIKDIDAFLITPSLSSGVDISSYHFDAVFGVFHAVSQSATECAQQLWRYRPDVPMYVWVAPRPPFGYAETNARRIKEKILQKNEMTAFLIRIDRETGRRGAEKDWALDASCQIEGQRNWSINNLRSDLRSLLLEMGNTIIPLGDGGDESTSRSLKAAGIAIDEEHYRKVANAKDIDSRTYTSRQHQDYLKPEEVLECEKFRIQDTYGMSVTPELVEKDDSGRLIKKIVALEAILADPGEMITDEQERECVSPPTVVAERDKSERDRLAICTDWSNHSTAWLMRHRLGLRVVLMDLMAGVEIKGDEAMIQALADFSKRNASHVKGILNLTIPLDESPVWILGQYLTQLGLSTQSRRPLEDGKRVRYYRLNTLDVEFIQNVLDYRLRQKEDREKKRQEEQTKNAAHKARMQAQYGINAPSTPPLNKDGSNNWGGVDTDKESSTSWWERVKYYAHLAIERFQYGVNAVKQLLSTLTSDQRCGVMLKFEDINQDLFAQLVADAPQWTEWMW
;
A
#
# COMPACT_ATOMS: atom_id res chain seq x y z
N MET A 1 -26.91 15.28 -35.82
CA MET A 1 -27.42 16.62 -36.16
C MET A 1 -28.79 16.78 -35.52
N GLY A 2 -29.10 17.90 -34.86
CA GLY A 2 -30.41 18.08 -34.21
C GLY A 2 -30.85 19.55 -34.12
N GLU A 3 -30.05 20.41 -33.49
CA GLU A 3 -30.54 21.73 -33.07
C GLU A 3 -30.46 22.83 -34.13
N ALA A 4 -29.36 22.92 -34.89
CA ALA A 4 -29.15 23.98 -35.88
C ALA A 4 -30.16 23.96 -37.04
N LYS A 5 -30.66 22.77 -37.45
CA LYS A 5 -31.77 22.66 -38.42
C LYS A 5 -33.12 23.04 -37.77
N ARG A 6 -33.37 22.65 -36.52
CA ARG A 6 -34.63 22.95 -35.80
C ARG A 6 -34.84 24.46 -35.60
N ARG A 7 -33.77 25.20 -35.26
CA ARG A 7 -33.80 26.67 -35.19
C ARG A 7 -34.02 27.36 -36.56
N ARG A 8 -33.82 26.66 -37.68
CA ARG A 8 -33.96 27.22 -39.04
C ARG A 8 -35.42 27.29 -39.53
N LEU A 9 -36.23 26.25 -39.28
CA LEU A 9 -37.68 26.30 -39.57
C LEU A 9 -38.44 27.31 -38.70
N LEU A 10 -37.97 27.53 -37.47
CA LEU A 10 -38.60 28.42 -36.50
C LEU A 10 -38.13 29.88 -36.66
N ASP A 11 -37.38 30.20 -37.72
CA ASP A 11 -37.07 31.56 -38.15
C ASP A 11 -38.25 32.12 -38.95
N ALA A 12 -38.76 33.29 -38.54
CA ALA A 12 -39.85 34.01 -39.20
C ALA A 12 -39.53 34.48 -40.64
N ASN A 13 -38.31 34.26 -41.14
CA ASN A 13 -37.89 34.57 -42.51
C ASN A 13 -37.62 33.34 -43.38
N TYR A 14 -37.95 32.13 -42.92
CA TYR A 14 -37.80 30.91 -43.71
C TYR A 14 -38.55 30.99 -45.05
N GLY A 15 -37.94 30.50 -46.13
CA GLY A 15 -38.52 30.52 -47.49
C GLY A 15 -38.16 31.73 -48.38
N LYS A 16 -37.26 32.63 -47.97
CA LYS A 16 -36.78 33.76 -48.81
C LYS A 16 -35.45 33.40 -49.52
N PRO A 17 -35.29 33.66 -50.84
CA PRO A 17 -34.13 33.20 -51.61
C PRO A 17 -32.87 34.06 -51.44
N GLN A 18 -31.69 33.44 -51.48
CA GLN A 18 -30.36 34.10 -51.53
C GLN A 18 -29.36 33.32 -52.43
N ILE A 19 -28.24 33.97 -52.76
CA ILE A 19 -27.36 33.67 -53.92
C ILE A 19 -25.99 33.08 -53.46
N PRO A 20 -25.34 32.14 -54.22
CA PRO A 20 -24.18 31.37 -53.73
C PRO A 20 -22.77 31.82 -54.20
N ALA A 21 -21.76 31.48 -53.39
CA ALA A 21 -20.31 31.34 -53.69
C ALA A 21 -19.63 30.58 -52.51
N GLY A 22 -18.48 29.90 -52.59
CA GLY A 22 -17.56 29.54 -53.68
C GLY A 22 -16.41 28.62 -53.17
N ASP A 23 -15.67 27.94 -54.05
CA ASP A 23 -14.80 26.76 -53.73
C ASP A 23 -13.32 27.00 -53.32
N SER A 24 -12.73 26.00 -52.63
CA SER A 24 -11.35 25.45 -52.79
C SER A 24 -11.13 24.28 -51.77
N THR A 25 -10.62 23.06 -52.05
CA THR A 25 -9.40 22.53 -52.72
C THR A 25 -8.07 22.88 -52.00
N SER A 26 -7.10 21.99 -51.72
CA SER A 26 -6.89 20.51 -51.79
C SER A 26 -5.67 20.13 -50.87
N SER A 27 -5.01 18.95 -50.79
CA SER A 27 -4.91 17.68 -51.57
C SER A 27 -4.35 16.49 -50.72
N GLU A 28 -3.90 15.43 -51.40
CA GLU A 28 -3.20 14.18 -50.97
C GLU A 28 -1.74 14.42 -50.45
N GLY A 29 -0.92 13.48 -49.92
CA GLY A 29 -0.94 12.01 -49.72
C GLY A 29 0.34 11.59 -48.92
N ALA A 30 0.88 10.36 -48.80
CA ALA A 30 0.53 8.96 -49.16
C ALA A 30 1.45 7.96 -48.35
N ALA A 31 1.54 6.64 -48.70
CA ALA A 31 2.43 5.62 -48.09
C ALA A 31 3.02 4.64 -49.16
N PRO A 32 4.01 3.74 -48.88
CA PRO A 32 3.68 2.36 -48.43
C PRO A 32 4.77 1.53 -47.65
N LYS A 33 4.37 0.28 -47.33
CA LYS A 33 5.00 -0.86 -46.61
C LYS A 33 6.34 -1.44 -47.12
N SER A 34 7.05 -2.20 -46.26
CA SER A 34 7.51 -3.59 -46.56
C SER A 34 7.98 -4.37 -45.30
N ASP A 35 7.99 -5.70 -45.36
CA ASP A 35 8.37 -6.71 -44.33
C ASP A 35 8.81 -8.01 -45.07
N PRO A 36 9.75 -8.85 -44.55
CA PRO A 36 9.35 -10.21 -44.14
C PRO A 36 10.22 -10.93 -43.06
N LEU A 37 9.68 -12.04 -42.53
CA LEU A 37 10.28 -12.97 -41.54
C LEU A 37 11.38 -13.91 -42.08
N ARG A 38 12.26 -14.43 -41.19
CA ARG A 38 12.32 -15.89 -40.84
C ARG A 38 13.30 -16.35 -39.73
N GLU A 39 12.79 -17.29 -38.91
CA GLU A 39 13.38 -18.52 -38.32
C GLU A 39 14.88 -18.64 -37.94
N ALA A 40 15.15 -19.08 -36.69
CA ALA A 40 16.09 -20.16 -36.33
C ALA A 40 15.94 -20.62 -34.87
N ASP A 41 15.82 -21.94 -34.63
CA ASP A 41 15.80 -22.57 -33.29
C ASP A 41 17.22 -22.86 -32.73
N ALA A 42 17.36 -22.84 -31.40
CA ALA A 42 18.49 -23.46 -30.70
C ALA A 42 18.14 -23.87 -29.24
N THR A 43 18.04 -25.19 -29.05
CA THR A 43 17.93 -25.97 -27.79
C THR A 43 18.50 -25.34 -26.51
N VAL A 44 17.75 -25.45 -25.40
CA VAL A 44 18.22 -25.16 -24.03
C VAL A 44 18.49 -26.46 -23.27
N GLU A 45 19.75 -26.71 -22.89
CA GLU A 45 20.08 -27.69 -21.85
C GLU A 45 20.26 -26.99 -20.49
N VAL A 46 19.44 -27.38 -19.50
CA VAL A 46 19.55 -26.87 -18.12
C VAL A 46 20.32 -27.88 -17.26
N LEU A 47 21.62 -27.66 -17.08
CA LEU A 47 22.38 -28.36 -16.05
C LEU A 47 21.93 -27.87 -14.66
N ASN A 48 21.49 -28.81 -13.82
CA ASN A 48 20.85 -28.54 -12.53
C ASN A 48 21.89 -28.53 -11.38
N PRO A 49 22.24 -27.36 -10.80
CA PRO A 49 23.41 -27.27 -9.89
C PRO A 49 23.20 -27.87 -8.49
N LEU A 50 21.97 -28.25 -8.13
CA LEU A 50 21.60 -28.58 -6.74
C LEU A 50 22.11 -29.93 -6.22
N ARG A 51 22.83 -30.74 -7.03
CA ARG A 51 23.33 -32.05 -6.60
C ARG A 51 24.73 -32.04 -5.98
N ASP A 52 25.67 -31.23 -6.49
CA ASP A 52 27.09 -31.35 -6.09
C ASP A 52 27.45 -30.70 -4.74
N TRP A 53 26.66 -29.76 -4.21
CA TRP A 53 26.91 -29.20 -2.87
C TRP A 53 26.89 -30.29 -1.78
N SER A 54 26.02 -31.30 -1.93
CA SER A 54 25.93 -32.45 -1.01
C SER A 54 27.12 -33.44 -1.09
N ARG A 55 28.05 -33.19 -2.03
CA ARG A 55 29.29 -33.93 -2.24
C ARG A 55 30.48 -33.19 -1.64
N TYR A 56 30.58 -31.87 -1.88
CA TYR A 56 31.67 -31.03 -1.36
C TYR A 56 31.75 -31.06 0.19
N LEU A 57 30.60 -31.15 0.87
CA LEU A 57 30.52 -31.29 2.33
C LEU A 57 30.96 -32.65 2.89
N ARG A 58 31.40 -33.62 2.07
CA ARG A 58 31.86 -34.95 2.54
C ARG A 58 33.37 -35.17 2.46
N GLU A 59 34.10 -34.30 1.77
CA GLU A 59 35.53 -34.52 1.48
C GLU A 59 36.47 -33.68 2.38
N VAL A 60 35.92 -32.92 3.34
CA VAL A 60 36.69 -32.22 4.40
C VAL A 60 36.90 -33.16 5.60
N SER A 61 37.94 -33.99 5.53
CA SER A 61 38.30 -34.92 6.61
C SER A 61 39.15 -34.25 7.71
N PHE A 62 38.63 -34.19 8.93
CA PHE A 62 39.41 -33.82 10.12
C PHE A 62 40.15 -35.04 10.71
N PRO A 63 41.38 -34.88 11.26
CA PRO A 63 42.08 -35.96 11.95
C PRO A 63 41.44 -36.28 13.32
N PRO A 64 41.52 -37.52 13.81
CA PRO A 64 40.92 -37.92 15.08
C PRO A 64 41.67 -37.34 16.28
N ARG A 65 40.94 -36.83 17.28
CA ARG A 65 41.50 -36.49 18.60
C ARG A 65 41.70 -37.76 19.44
N SER A 66 42.82 -37.84 20.14
CA SER A 66 43.10 -38.89 21.12
C SER A 66 42.23 -38.74 22.37
N ALA A 67 41.80 -39.87 22.94
CA ALA A 67 41.09 -39.92 24.22
C ALA A 67 42.05 -39.80 25.43
N ASN A 68 41.47 -39.85 26.64
CA ASN A 68 42.00 -39.48 27.98
C ASN A 68 41.70 -38.01 28.33
N GLN A 69 41.13 -37.64 29.47
CA GLN A 69 40.87 -38.40 30.72
C GLN A 69 39.39 -38.32 31.20
N GLU A 70 39.07 -39.02 32.29
CA GLU A 70 37.73 -39.19 32.88
C GLU A 70 37.26 -38.01 33.77
N PRO A 71 35.94 -37.90 34.08
CA PRO A 71 35.36 -36.74 34.75
C PRO A 71 35.35 -36.81 36.28
N THR A 72 35.39 -35.64 36.93
CA THR A 72 35.05 -35.46 38.35
C THR A 72 33.85 -34.52 38.51
N THR A 73 33.06 -34.77 39.57
CA THR A 73 31.72 -34.20 39.81
C THR A 73 31.71 -33.15 40.94
N PHE A 74 30.50 -32.68 41.31
CA PHE A 74 30.15 -31.77 42.43
C PHE A 74 30.42 -30.27 42.18
N LEU A 75 29.67 -29.33 42.78
CA LEU A 75 28.21 -29.22 43.05
C LEU A 75 27.92 -27.75 43.45
N ASP A 76 26.66 -27.38 43.69
CA ASP A 76 26.26 -26.09 44.25
C ASP A 76 26.97 -25.75 45.58
N ASN A 77 27.18 -24.46 45.83
CA ASN A 77 26.40 -23.75 46.87
C ASN A 77 26.63 -22.23 46.85
N SER A 78 25.62 -21.52 47.35
CA SER A 78 25.61 -20.08 47.58
C SER A 78 25.70 -19.75 49.08
N SER A 79 26.56 -18.80 49.47
CA SER A 79 26.30 -17.93 50.62
C SER A 79 27.26 -16.73 50.69
N GLU A 80 26.83 -15.70 51.43
CA GLU A 80 27.52 -14.43 51.65
C GLU A 80 28.75 -14.56 52.56
N PHE A 81 29.68 -13.59 52.52
CA PHE A 81 30.29 -13.06 53.75
C PHE A 81 30.77 -11.61 53.59
N THR A 82 30.95 -10.93 54.73
CA THR A 82 31.01 -9.47 54.87
C THR A 82 32.41 -8.85 54.82
N LYS A 83 32.43 -7.52 54.63
CA LYS A 83 33.61 -6.64 54.59
C LYS A 83 34.48 -6.76 55.85
N HIS A 84 35.81 -6.71 55.67
CA HIS A 84 36.68 -5.90 56.54
C HIS A 84 37.86 -5.33 55.74
N HIS A 85 38.37 -4.17 56.15
CA HIS A 85 39.39 -3.41 55.41
C HIS A 85 40.81 -3.98 55.61
N LEU A 86 41.55 -4.09 54.51
CA LEU A 86 43.02 -3.96 54.51
C LEU A 86 43.42 -2.94 53.44
N SER A 87 44.25 -1.98 53.83
CA SER A 87 44.59 -0.81 53.02
C SER A 87 45.67 -1.13 51.99
N LEU A 88 45.28 -1.34 50.73
CA LEU A 88 46.22 -1.35 49.61
C LEU A 88 46.58 0.09 49.19
N PRO A 89 47.81 0.33 48.71
CA PRO A 89 48.23 1.65 48.23
C PRO A 89 47.42 2.08 46.99
N PRO A 90 47.32 3.38 46.70
CA PRO A 90 46.63 3.85 45.50
C PRO A 90 47.29 3.26 44.25
N LEU A 91 46.48 2.61 43.41
CA LEU A 91 46.87 2.23 42.05
C LEU A 91 47.42 3.45 41.31
N PRO A 92 48.52 3.30 40.53
CA PRO A 92 49.07 4.40 39.76
C PRO A 92 48.00 4.95 38.80
N LYS A 93 47.94 6.28 38.67
CA LYS A 93 46.97 6.93 37.80
C LYS A 93 47.21 6.52 36.34
N LEU A 94 46.13 6.30 35.60
CA LEU A 94 46.14 6.17 34.14
C LEU A 94 46.56 7.49 33.48
N GLN A 95 47.87 7.75 33.45
CA GLN A 95 48.50 8.87 32.76
C GLN A 95 49.60 8.38 31.80
N ASP A 96 50.33 7.33 32.15
CA ASP A 96 51.46 6.83 31.35
C ASP A 96 51.05 5.95 30.16
N ALA A 97 49.80 5.46 30.11
CA ALA A 97 49.25 4.75 28.95
C ALA A 97 48.84 5.70 27.79
N HIS A 98 48.93 7.03 27.98
CA HIS A 98 48.51 8.01 26.98
C HIS A 98 49.65 8.55 26.08
N GLN A 99 50.84 7.94 26.12
CA GLN A 99 51.99 8.34 25.30
C GLN A 99 52.36 7.35 24.18
N THR A 100 51.38 6.76 23.48
CA THR A 100 51.67 6.12 22.17
C THR A 100 50.52 6.14 21.14
N ILE A 101 49.60 7.12 21.22
CA ILE A 101 48.96 7.59 19.98
C ILE A 101 50.00 8.46 19.28
N ASN A 102 50.85 7.83 18.47
CA ASN A 102 51.82 8.55 17.66
C ASN A 102 51.06 9.57 16.79
N ILE A 103 51.56 10.80 16.77
CA ILE A 103 51.23 11.73 15.70
C ILE A 103 51.71 11.03 14.42
N ILE A 104 50.83 10.86 13.43
CA ILE A 104 51.25 10.42 12.10
C ILE A 104 52.13 11.54 11.55
N ASP A 105 53.45 11.35 11.62
CA ASP A 105 54.41 12.32 11.11
C ASP A 105 54.19 12.46 9.61
N ALA A 106 53.65 13.61 9.19
CA ALA A 106 53.25 13.86 7.81
C ALA A 106 54.43 14.00 6.83
N HIS A 107 55.66 13.84 7.33
CA HIS A 107 56.86 13.75 6.53
C HIS A 107 56.89 12.41 5.80
N GLN A 108 56.79 12.46 4.46
CA GLN A 108 56.92 11.29 3.60
C GLN A 108 58.23 10.55 3.93
N ASN A 109 58.12 9.25 4.22
CA ASN A 109 59.27 8.37 4.42
C ASN A 109 60.21 8.49 3.19
N PRO A 110 61.46 8.95 3.34
CA PRO A 110 62.35 9.19 2.20
C PRO A 110 62.76 7.90 1.45
N ASN A 111 62.48 6.73 2.04
CA ASN A 111 62.67 5.42 1.42
C ASN A 111 61.36 4.82 0.86
N SER A 112 60.24 5.54 0.90
CA SER A 112 58.95 5.02 0.45
C SER A 112 58.91 4.83 -1.07
N GLN A 113 58.41 3.67 -1.52
CA GLN A 113 58.19 3.38 -2.94
C GLN A 113 56.91 4.01 -3.50
N LEU A 114 56.21 4.82 -2.70
CA LEU A 114 54.98 5.52 -3.09
C LEU A 114 55.26 6.94 -3.60
N GLU A 115 54.70 7.24 -4.77
CA GLU A 115 54.57 8.60 -5.31
C GLU A 115 54.00 9.55 -4.22
N PRO A 116 54.56 10.77 -4.03
CA PRO A 116 54.16 11.67 -2.95
C PRO A 116 52.65 11.92 -2.86
N ARG A 117 51.98 12.04 -4.00
CA ARG A 117 50.52 12.19 -4.13
C ARG A 117 49.72 10.99 -3.62
N HIS A 118 50.20 9.77 -3.83
CA HIS A 118 49.52 8.55 -3.37
C HIS A 118 49.71 8.37 -1.85
N TRP A 119 50.91 8.67 -1.34
CA TRP A 119 51.19 8.78 0.08
C TRP A 119 50.25 9.78 0.76
N HIS A 120 50.15 11.00 0.24
CA HIS A 120 49.23 12.02 0.77
C HIS A 120 47.76 11.60 0.65
N GLU A 121 47.35 10.83 -0.37
CA GLU A 121 45.96 10.40 -0.50
C GLU A 121 45.51 9.34 0.52
N TRP A 122 46.45 8.51 0.98
CA TRP A 122 46.18 7.43 1.95
C TRP A 122 46.52 7.86 3.38
N VAL A 123 47.76 8.28 3.63
CA VAL A 123 48.25 8.58 4.98
C VAL A 123 47.64 9.88 5.51
N VAL A 124 47.68 10.96 4.72
CA VAL A 124 47.24 12.30 5.16
C VAL A 124 45.73 12.49 4.96
N ASN A 125 45.22 12.23 3.76
CA ASN A 125 43.82 12.52 3.40
C ASN A 125 42.82 11.41 3.76
N SER A 126 43.28 10.26 4.25
CA SER A 126 42.41 9.16 4.73
C SER A 126 42.81 8.61 6.11
N ALA A 127 43.75 9.26 6.81
CA ALA A 127 44.24 8.86 8.14
C ALA A 127 44.60 7.37 8.26
N VAL A 128 45.29 6.83 7.24
CA VAL A 128 45.77 5.44 7.23
C VAL A 128 47.19 5.38 7.80
N ASP A 129 47.48 4.34 8.57
CA ASP A 129 48.81 4.03 9.07
C ASP A 129 49.87 3.96 7.93
N PRO A 130 51.06 4.56 8.09
CA PRO A 130 52.12 4.53 7.10
C PRO A 130 52.52 3.10 6.68
N THR A 131 52.77 2.20 7.64
CA THR A 131 53.22 0.83 7.37
C THR A 131 52.10 0.01 6.71
N LEU A 132 50.86 0.16 7.17
CA LEU A 132 49.68 -0.44 6.53
C LEU A 132 49.52 0.03 5.07
N THR A 133 49.87 1.29 4.78
CA THR A 133 49.84 1.83 3.42
C THR A 133 50.95 1.22 2.56
N GLU A 134 52.21 1.22 3.03
CA GLU A 134 53.35 0.66 2.29
C GLU A 134 53.22 -0.85 2.05
N LEU A 135 52.56 -1.59 2.95
CA LEU A 135 52.31 -3.03 2.79
C LEU A 135 51.29 -3.38 1.69
N ASN A 136 50.37 -2.47 1.36
CA ASN A 136 49.17 -2.78 0.55
C ASN A 136 49.02 -1.96 -0.73
N VAL A 137 49.76 -0.86 -0.88
CA VAL A 137 49.59 0.10 -1.97
C VAL A 137 50.89 0.21 -2.77
N ARG A 138 50.79 0.11 -4.10
CA ARG A 138 51.90 0.32 -5.03
C ARG A 138 51.57 1.45 -6.00
N SER A 139 52.55 2.29 -6.31
CA SER A 139 52.44 3.27 -7.42
C SER A 139 52.81 2.60 -8.73
N LEU A 140 51.96 2.71 -9.75
CA LEU A 140 52.18 2.15 -11.09
C LEU A 140 52.33 3.28 -12.11
N SER A 141 53.24 3.09 -13.06
CA SER A 141 53.46 4.01 -14.19
C SER A 141 53.96 3.24 -15.42
N GLY A 142 53.81 3.83 -16.60
CA GLY A 142 54.26 3.19 -17.86
C GLY A 142 53.54 1.87 -18.11
N ASP A 143 54.27 0.85 -18.56
CA ASP A 143 53.68 -0.41 -19.00
C ASP A 143 53.22 -1.34 -17.86
N GLU A 144 53.71 -1.17 -16.62
CA GLU A 144 53.27 -1.95 -15.44
C GLU A 144 51.75 -1.85 -15.22
N ILE A 145 51.15 -0.70 -15.60
CA ILE A 145 49.71 -0.45 -15.57
C ILE A 145 48.93 -1.50 -16.37
N TYR A 146 49.45 -1.92 -17.52
CA TYR A 146 48.81 -2.93 -18.37
C TYR A 146 49.05 -4.35 -17.86
N GLU A 147 50.19 -4.61 -17.22
CA GLU A 147 50.47 -5.92 -16.61
C GLU A 147 49.50 -6.19 -15.46
N TYR A 148 49.42 -5.29 -14.48
CA TYR A 148 48.51 -5.40 -13.33
C TYR A 148 47.03 -5.35 -13.73
N LEU A 149 46.63 -4.46 -14.65
CA LEU A 149 45.21 -4.35 -15.01
C LEU A 149 44.75 -5.46 -15.96
N LEU A 150 45.58 -5.94 -16.90
CA LEU A 150 45.10 -6.71 -18.06
C LEU A 150 45.56 -8.17 -18.11
N TYR A 151 46.22 -8.70 -17.06
CA TYR A 151 46.70 -10.08 -16.98
C TYR A 151 45.64 -11.14 -17.34
N ALA A 152 44.40 -10.95 -16.86
CA ALA A 152 43.31 -11.91 -17.00
C ALA A 152 42.63 -11.92 -18.39
N LEU A 153 43.13 -11.16 -19.38
CA LEU A 153 42.51 -11.11 -20.70
C LEU A 153 42.79 -12.40 -21.51
N PRO A 154 41.75 -13.11 -21.98
CA PRO A 154 41.91 -14.34 -22.76
C PRO A 154 42.53 -14.06 -24.14
N GLN A 155 43.09 -15.08 -24.79
CA GLN A 155 43.77 -14.96 -26.09
C GLN A 155 42.92 -14.27 -27.18
N THR A 156 41.58 -14.37 -27.12
CA THR A 156 40.69 -13.66 -28.04
C THR A 156 40.77 -12.12 -27.96
N ALA A 157 41.27 -11.57 -26.85
CA ALA A 157 41.57 -10.14 -26.67
C ALA A 157 42.92 -9.71 -27.25
N ARG A 158 43.72 -10.66 -27.77
CA ARG A 158 44.96 -10.41 -28.52
C ARG A 158 44.73 -10.55 -30.03
N ARG A 159 45.72 -10.11 -30.79
CA ARG A 159 45.87 -10.26 -32.24
C ARG A 159 46.77 -11.47 -32.53
N ASN A 160 46.83 -11.90 -33.79
CA ASN A 160 47.66 -13.04 -34.21
C ASN A 160 49.17 -12.81 -34.01
N ASP A 161 49.58 -11.54 -33.86
CA ASP A 161 50.93 -11.08 -33.53
C ASP A 161 51.21 -11.04 -32.01
N GLY A 162 50.28 -11.53 -31.18
CA GLY A 162 50.37 -11.56 -29.71
C GLY A 162 50.05 -10.23 -29.00
N ARG A 163 50.03 -9.11 -29.75
CA ARG A 163 49.71 -7.76 -29.24
C ARG A 163 48.26 -7.71 -28.76
N LEU A 164 47.99 -6.92 -27.72
CA LEU A 164 46.64 -6.67 -27.26
C LEU A 164 45.82 -5.94 -28.34
N ARG A 165 44.52 -6.24 -28.46
CA ARG A 165 43.64 -5.54 -29.41
C ARG A 165 43.57 -4.05 -29.08
N ASP A 166 43.63 -3.24 -30.13
CA ASP A 166 43.79 -1.79 -30.03
C ASP A 166 42.61 -1.10 -29.31
N SER A 167 41.42 -1.72 -29.26
CA SER A 167 40.27 -1.24 -28.47
C SER A 167 40.48 -1.30 -26.94
N TYR A 168 41.27 -2.25 -26.43
CA TYR A 168 41.66 -2.27 -25.01
C TYR A 168 42.74 -1.22 -24.73
N LEU A 169 43.73 -1.09 -25.64
CA LEU A 169 44.78 -0.08 -25.51
C LEU A 169 44.18 1.33 -25.53
N GLN A 170 43.35 1.66 -26.50
CA GLN A 170 42.63 2.96 -26.58
C GLN A 170 41.79 3.24 -25.34
N ARG A 171 41.08 2.23 -24.80
CA ARG A 171 40.27 2.38 -23.60
C ARG A 171 41.10 2.75 -22.37
N TYR A 172 42.32 2.23 -22.24
CA TYR A 172 43.15 2.39 -21.03
C TYR A 172 44.33 3.36 -21.19
N ALA A 173 44.64 3.85 -22.40
CA ALA A 173 45.72 4.82 -22.68
C ALA A 173 45.58 6.19 -21.97
N HIS A 174 44.48 6.45 -21.28
CA HIS A 174 44.31 7.61 -20.40
C HIS A 174 45.08 7.47 -19.07
N ILE A 175 45.42 6.24 -18.68
CA ILE A 175 46.10 5.92 -17.42
C ILE A 175 47.61 5.97 -17.65
N LYS A 176 48.24 7.07 -17.24
CA LYS A 176 49.70 7.25 -17.29
C LYS A 176 50.38 6.92 -15.96
N CYS A 177 49.67 7.20 -14.87
CA CYS A 177 50.03 6.94 -13.49
C CYS A 177 48.76 6.50 -12.75
N ALA A 178 48.94 5.66 -11.73
CA ALA A 178 47.89 5.17 -10.85
C ALA A 178 48.47 4.68 -9.53
N TRP A 179 47.62 4.44 -8.53
CA TRP A 179 47.95 3.47 -7.48
C TRP A 179 47.14 2.18 -7.64
N TRP A 180 47.74 1.08 -7.21
CA TRP A 180 47.17 -0.26 -7.13
C TRP A 180 47.09 -0.69 -5.67
N ALA A 181 45.98 -1.32 -5.28
CA ALA A 181 45.83 -1.97 -3.98
C ALA A 181 45.31 -3.40 -4.17
N SER A 182 45.99 -4.37 -3.55
CA SER A 182 45.67 -5.80 -3.56
C SER A 182 45.84 -6.37 -2.15
N GLY A 183 45.07 -7.41 -1.84
CA GLY A 183 45.03 -8.04 -0.52
C GLY A 183 45.56 -9.47 -0.51
N LEU A 184 45.22 -10.20 0.56
CA LEU A 184 45.45 -11.63 0.70
C LEU A 184 44.20 -12.43 0.28
N ASP A 185 44.39 -13.65 -0.22
CA ASP A 185 43.31 -14.51 -0.71
C ASP A 185 42.78 -15.46 0.39
N PRO A 186 41.53 -15.29 0.85
CA PRO A 186 40.92 -16.14 1.90
C PRO A 186 40.64 -17.57 1.43
N LEU A 187 40.71 -17.85 0.12
CA LEU A 187 40.50 -19.17 -0.47
C LEU A 187 41.82 -19.87 -0.85
N ASN A 188 42.95 -19.17 -0.74
CA ASN A 188 44.30 -19.69 -1.06
C ASN A 188 45.27 -19.42 0.09
N SER A 189 44.94 -19.92 1.29
CA SER A 189 45.80 -19.92 2.48
C SER A 189 46.37 -18.56 2.90
N TRP A 190 45.64 -17.46 2.65
CA TRP A 190 46.09 -16.09 2.92
C TRP A 190 47.36 -15.67 2.17
N LEU A 191 47.65 -16.29 1.02
CA LEU A 191 48.70 -15.83 0.12
C LEU A 191 48.30 -14.52 -0.58
N PRO A 192 49.26 -13.68 -1.04
CA PRO A 192 48.95 -12.47 -1.82
C PRO A 192 48.07 -12.77 -3.03
N MET A 193 47.07 -11.92 -3.27
CA MET A 193 46.09 -12.07 -4.34
C MET A 193 46.51 -11.26 -5.58
N ASP A 194 46.59 -11.89 -6.76
CA ASP A 194 46.86 -11.21 -8.04
C ASP A 194 45.77 -10.18 -8.40
N TRP A 195 44.56 -10.35 -7.86
CA TRP A 195 43.46 -9.41 -8.05
C TRP A 195 43.58 -8.23 -7.08
N GLY A 196 43.31 -7.05 -7.62
CA GLY A 196 43.26 -5.81 -6.86
C GLY A 196 42.47 -4.75 -7.62
N ARG A 197 42.62 -3.51 -7.15
CA ARG A 197 41.96 -2.34 -7.73
C ARG A 197 42.96 -1.25 -8.03
N MET A 198 42.77 -0.62 -9.18
CA MET A 198 43.58 0.49 -9.63
C MET A 198 42.77 1.79 -9.56
N LYS A 199 43.36 2.84 -8.99
CA LYS A 199 42.86 4.21 -9.10
C LYS A 199 43.77 5.02 -10.03
N PRO A 200 43.33 5.38 -11.24
CA PRO A 200 44.07 6.28 -12.11
C PRO A 200 44.04 7.72 -11.58
N ASP A 201 45.14 8.46 -11.73
CA ASP A 201 45.19 9.90 -11.43
C ASP A 201 44.26 10.72 -12.33
N CYS A 202 44.16 10.32 -13.60
CA CYS A 202 43.35 10.97 -14.62
C CYS A 202 42.21 10.03 -15.05
N PRO A 203 41.16 9.83 -14.23
CA PRO A 203 40.10 8.87 -14.55
C PRO A 203 39.32 9.25 -15.81
N ARG A 204 39.11 8.29 -16.72
CA ARG A 204 38.20 8.48 -17.86
C ARG A 204 36.75 8.69 -17.43
N LEU A 205 35.95 9.22 -18.34
CA LEU A 205 34.51 9.28 -18.20
C LEU A 205 33.83 7.91 -18.39
N GLU A 206 32.67 7.77 -17.75
CA GLU A 206 31.76 6.63 -17.89
C GLU A 206 30.95 6.77 -19.19
N PHE A 207 30.93 5.71 -20.00
CA PHE A 207 30.28 5.66 -21.31
C PHE A 207 28.93 4.95 -21.18
N ASP A 208 27.85 5.62 -21.57
CA ASP A 208 26.50 5.03 -21.55
C ASP A 208 26.27 4.24 -22.84
N LYS A 209 26.00 2.94 -22.69
CA LYS A 209 25.74 2.04 -23.83
C LYS A 209 24.39 2.29 -24.52
N THR A 210 23.49 3.01 -23.86
CA THR A 210 22.12 3.28 -24.30
C THR A 210 22.07 4.50 -25.21
N THR A 211 22.77 5.57 -24.85
CA THR A 211 22.90 6.78 -25.69
C THR A 211 24.13 6.76 -26.61
N GLN A 212 25.09 5.87 -26.34
CA GLN A 212 26.41 5.78 -27.00
C GLN A 212 27.31 7.01 -26.78
N GLU A 213 27.10 7.74 -25.68
CA GLU A 213 27.84 8.97 -25.34
C GLU A 213 28.68 8.83 -24.06
N GLN A 214 29.65 9.73 -23.89
CA GLN A 214 30.37 9.89 -22.61
C GLN A 214 29.55 10.75 -21.65
N THR A 215 29.26 10.22 -20.47
CA THR A 215 28.62 10.95 -19.38
C THR A 215 29.63 11.83 -18.63
N GLN A 216 29.16 12.82 -17.87
CA GLN A 216 30.03 13.64 -17.01
C GLN A 216 30.57 12.91 -15.75
N LYS A 217 30.34 11.61 -15.59
CA LYS A 217 30.71 10.85 -14.39
C LYS A 217 32.07 10.15 -14.58
N PRO A 218 33.10 10.45 -13.76
CA PRO A 218 34.40 9.80 -13.86
C PRO A 218 34.38 8.38 -13.27
N VAL A 219 35.06 7.45 -13.94
CA VAL A 219 35.31 6.09 -13.44
C VAL A 219 36.50 6.14 -12.49
N LYS A 220 36.23 6.35 -11.20
CA LYS A 220 37.26 6.54 -10.16
C LYS A 220 38.16 5.32 -9.91
N TYR A 221 37.70 4.12 -10.25
CA TYR A 221 38.42 2.87 -10.01
C TYR A 221 38.21 1.91 -11.18
N GLU A 222 39.27 1.23 -11.60
CA GLU A 222 39.22 0.11 -12.54
C GLU A 222 39.66 -1.18 -11.82
N SER A 223 39.10 -2.31 -12.25
CA SER A 223 39.48 -3.65 -11.81
C SER A 223 39.75 -4.51 -13.06
N PRO A 224 40.51 -5.61 -12.94
CA PRO A 224 40.88 -6.44 -14.09
C PRO A 224 39.67 -6.86 -14.94
N PRO A 225 39.68 -6.60 -16.27
CA PRO A 225 38.52 -6.85 -17.10
C PRO A 225 38.36 -8.35 -17.36
N LYS A 226 37.12 -8.85 -17.17
CA LYS A 226 36.70 -10.26 -17.27
C LYS A 226 37.05 -11.15 -16.06
N THR A 227 37.69 -10.64 -15.01
CA THR A 227 37.63 -11.33 -13.71
C THR A 227 36.28 -11.07 -13.04
N PRO A 228 35.82 -11.96 -12.14
CA PRO A 228 34.92 -11.56 -11.05
C PRO A 228 35.54 -10.41 -10.23
N ASN A 229 34.70 -9.71 -9.46
CA ASN A 229 35.22 -8.90 -8.36
C ASN A 229 35.67 -9.84 -7.22
N ARG A 230 36.70 -9.46 -6.48
CA ARG A 230 37.07 -10.07 -5.17
C ARG A 230 36.84 -9.04 -4.06
N VAL A 231 37.01 -9.42 -2.80
CA VAL A 231 37.08 -8.46 -1.67
C VAL A 231 38.52 -8.34 -1.14
N THR A 232 38.88 -7.16 -0.64
CA THR A 232 40.27 -6.86 -0.29
C THR A 232 40.52 -7.07 1.21
N TYR A 233 41.29 -8.11 1.54
CA TYR A 233 41.85 -8.37 2.87
C TYR A 233 43.25 -7.77 2.97
N LEU A 234 43.41 -6.65 3.66
CA LEU A 234 44.68 -5.92 3.72
C LEU A 234 45.73 -6.66 4.59
N ARG A 235 46.98 -6.68 4.17
CA ARG A 235 48.16 -7.14 4.91
C ARG A 235 48.37 -6.26 6.14
N VAL A 236 48.51 -6.83 7.35
CA VAL A 236 48.45 -6.06 8.61
C VAL A 236 49.81 -6.05 9.34
N PRO A 237 50.31 -4.89 9.80
CA PRO A 237 51.54 -4.80 10.59
C PRO A 237 51.31 -5.12 12.08
N LEU A 238 52.38 -5.52 12.78
CA LEU A 238 52.30 -6.07 14.14
C LEU A 238 51.68 -5.12 15.18
N HIS A 239 51.86 -3.80 15.05
CA HIS A 239 51.29 -2.83 15.99
C HIS A 239 49.77 -2.69 15.85
N ILE A 240 49.24 -2.84 14.63
CA ILE A 240 47.79 -2.86 14.40
C ILE A 240 47.18 -4.15 14.93
N TRP A 241 47.83 -5.31 14.77
CA TRP A 241 47.36 -6.56 15.41
C TRP A 241 47.30 -6.41 16.93
N LYS A 242 48.33 -5.82 17.57
CA LYS A 242 48.32 -5.50 19.00
C LYS A 242 47.16 -4.57 19.39
N LEU A 243 46.85 -3.55 18.57
CA LEU A 243 45.73 -2.65 18.82
C LEU A 243 44.36 -3.36 18.70
N VAL A 244 44.19 -4.27 17.74
CA VAL A 244 42.99 -5.11 17.59
C VAL A 244 42.84 -6.06 18.79
N SER A 245 43.92 -6.74 19.20
CA SER A 245 43.95 -7.62 20.38
C SER A 245 43.50 -6.87 21.65
N LEU A 246 44.08 -5.69 21.90
CA LEU A 246 43.72 -4.84 23.04
C LEU A 246 42.29 -4.27 22.97
N ARG A 247 41.75 -4.03 21.75
CA ARG A 247 40.38 -3.51 21.58
C ARG A 247 39.30 -4.55 21.89
N TYR A 248 39.58 -5.83 21.66
CA TYR A 248 38.60 -6.91 21.79
C TYR A 248 38.88 -7.90 22.94
N ASP A 249 39.95 -7.69 23.71
CA ASP A 249 40.41 -8.56 24.81
C ASP A 249 40.69 -10.01 24.37
N VAL A 250 41.24 -10.17 23.16
CA VAL A 250 41.59 -11.47 22.57
C VAL A 250 43.11 -11.63 22.55
N PRO A 251 43.68 -12.70 23.13
CA PRO A 251 45.13 -12.90 23.18
C PRO A 251 45.73 -13.16 21.80
N MET A 252 46.95 -12.67 21.58
CA MET A 252 47.73 -12.92 20.37
C MET A 252 48.52 -14.25 20.50
N PRO A 253 48.84 -14.94 19.39
CA PRO A 253 49.75 -16.08 19.39
C PRO A 253 51.13 -15.73 19.97
N GLU A 254 51.73 -16.66 20.72
CA GLU A 254 53.04 -16.47 21.38
C GLU A 254 54.19 -16.23 20.37
N LEU A 255 54.06 -16.81 19.17
CA LEU A 255 55.04 -16.72 18.08
C LEU A 255 54.37 -16.15 16.83
N ILE A 256 54.72 -14.93 16.47
CA ILE A 256 54.27 -14.26 15.24
C ILE A 256 55.48 -13.95 14.37
N THR A 257 55.46 -14.44 13.13
CA THR A 257 56.47 -14.09 12.13
C THR A 257 56.14 -12.73 11.52
N VAL A 258 57.10 -11.81 11.57
CA VAL A 258 57.03 -10.52 10.87
C VAL A 258 57.96 -10.56 9.66
N THR A 259 57.48 -10.12 8.49
CA THR A 259 58.27 -10.09 7.25
C THR A 259 59.26 -8.91 7.23
N GLN A 260 60.17 -8.87 6.25
CA GLN A 260 61.11 -7.74 6.11
C GLN A 260 60.40 -6.42 5.77
N GLU A 261 59.22 -6.50 5.17
CA GLU A 261 58.34 -5.36 4.83
C GLU A 261 57.43 -4.96 6.01
N GLY A 262 57.46 -5.67 7.14
CA GLY A 262 56.71 -5.35 8.36
C GLY A 262 55.32 -5.99 8.49
N GLU A 263 54.94 -6.91 7.59
CA GLU A 263 53.68 -7.66 7.72
C GLU A 263 53.77 -8.69 8.85
N ALA A 264 52.75 -8.76 9.70
CA ALA A 264 52.62 -9.79 10.72
C ALA A 264 51.76 -10.95 10.19
N LEU A 265 52.43 -12.04 9.82
CA LEU A 265 51.80 -13.21 9.19
C LEU A 265 50.84 -13.90 10.15
N GLY A 266 49.66 -14.27 9.64
CA GLY A 266 48.62 -14.98 10.39
C GLY A 266 47.47 -14.13 10.93
N PHE A 267 47.51 -12.79 10.83
CA PHE A 267 46.46 -11.91 11.36
C PHE A 267 45.03 -12.35 10.96
N TRP A 268 44.78 -12.62 9.68
CA TRP A 268 43.46 -13.02 9.21
C TRP A 268 43.08 -14.46 9.55
N ALA A 269 44.06 -15.35 9.76
CA ALA A 269 43.81 -16.69 10.30
C ALA A 269 43.37 -16.61 11.77
N TRP A 270 44.05 -15.79 12.58
CA TRP A 270 43.67 -15.50 13.97
C TRP A 270 42.30 -14.81 14.06
N VAL A 271 42.01 -13.81 13.22
CA VAL A 271 40.66 -13.23 13.11
C VAL A 271 39.64 -14.32 12.75
N MET A 272 39.97 -15.23 11.83
CA MET A 272 39.10 -16.34 11.46
C MET A 272 38.93 -17.37 12.61
N GLU A 273 39.91 -17.57 13.49
CA GLU A 273 39.79 -18.48 14.64
C GLU A 273 38.99 -17.88 15.81
N HIS A 274 38.90 -16.55 15.89
CA HIS A 274 38.21 -15.81 16.96
C HIS A 274 36.91 -15.13 16.47
N PRO A 275 35.75 -15.83 16.44
CA PRO A 275 34.45 -15.27 16.04
C PRO A 275 33.90 -14.18 16.96
N GLU A 276 34.42 -14.04 18.17
CA GLU A 276 34.14 -12.92 19.08
C GLU A 276 34.58 -11.56 18.51
N ILE A 277 35.51 -11.53 17.55
CA ILE A 277 35.99 -10.31 16.90
C ILE A 277 35.00 -9.86 15.81
N PRO A 278 34.34 -8.68 15.95
CA PRO A 278 33.42 -8.16 14.94
C PRO A 278 34.13 -7.70 13.68
N VAL A 279 33.50 -7.89 12.52
CA VAL A 279 34.08 -7.57 11.21
C VAL A 279 33.28 -6.46 10.52
N CYS A 280 33.95 -5.35 10.22
CA CYS A 280 33.36 -4.22 9.50
C CYS A 280 33.43 -4.43 7.98
N LEU A 281 32.34 -4.19 7.25
CA LEU A 281 32.30 -4.20 5.79
C LEU A 281 32.15 -2.77 5.25
N THR A 282 33.14 -2.31 4.48
CA THR A 282 33.20 -0.92 3.97
C THR A 282 33.26 -0.85 2.44
N GLU A 283 32.90 0.30 1.86
CA GLU A 283 33.06 0.56 0.42
C GLU A 283 34.43 1.17 0.10
N GLY A 284 35.36 0.35 -0.38
CA GLY A 284 36.69 0.76 -0.84
C GLY A 284 37.81 0.65 0.20
N GLU A 285 39.02 0.49 -0.32
CA GLU A 285 40.20 -0.01 0.38
C GLU A 285 40.68 0.94 1.49
N LYS A 286 40.70 2.25 1.22
CA LYS A 286 41.10 3.28 2.20
C LYS A 286 40.22 3.28 3.46
N LYS A 287 38.95 2.91 3.34
CA LYS A 287 37.98 2.90 4.44
C LYS A 287 38.21 1.73 5.38
N ALA A 288 38.53 0.55 4.84
CA ALA A 288 38.99 -0.58 5.64
C ALA A 288 40.35 -0.29 6.30
N ALA A 289 41.27 0.34 5.57
CA ALA A 289 42.60 0.68 6.08
C ALA A 289 42.55 1.71 7.23
N CYS A 290 41.68 2.72 7.13
CA CYS A 290 41.43 3.71 8.19
C CYS A 290 40.83 3.04 9.45
N LEU A 291 39.86 2.13 9.29
CA LEU A 291 39.31 1.36 10.41
C LEU A 291 40.36 0.46 11.08
N LEU A 292 41.19 -0.25 10.29
CA LEU A 292 42.30 -1.07 10.80
C LEU A 292 43.31 -0.21 11.57
N THR A 293 43.60 1.01 11.09
CA THR A 293 44.46 1.99 11.77
C THR A 293 43.91 2.38 13.16
N LEU A 294 42.60 2.35 13.35
CA LEU A 294 41.93 2.55 14.64
C LEU A 294 41.71 1.24 15.44
N GLY A 295 42.23 0.10 14.97
CA GLY A 295 42.10 -1.21 15.62
C GLY A 295 40.77 -1.92 15.39
N TYR A 296 39.99 -1.50 14.39
CA TYR A 296 38.76 -2.19 13.97
C TYR A 296 39.04 -3.12 12.79
N VAL A 297 38.71 -4.41 12.93
CA VAL A 297 38.84 -5.37 11.83
C VAL A 297 37.88 -5.01 10.71
N ALA A 298 38.40 -4.72 9.52
CA ALA A 298 37.61 -4.24 8.40
C ALA A 298 38.04 -4.85 7.06
N ILE A 299 37.06 -5.23 6.24
CA ILE A 299 37.23 -5.76 4.89
C ILE A 299 36.68 -4.73 3.89
N ALA A 300 37.40 -4.49 2.81
CA ALA A 300 36.96 -3.58 1.75
C ALA A 300 36.21 -4.32 0.64
N LEU A 301 34.99 -3.87 0.36
CA LEU A 301 34.20 -4.27 -0.79
C LEU A 301 34.48 -3.30 -1.95
N PRO A 302 34.62 -3.76 -3.22
CA PRO A 302 34.86 -2.87 -4.36
C PRO A 302 33.71 -1.91 -4.70
N GLY A 303 32.57 -2.06 -4.01
CA GLY A 303 31.37 -1.26 -4.17
C GLY A 303 30.23 -1.84 -3.32
N ILE A 304 29.27 -1.04 -2.89
CA ILE A 304 28.16 -1.44 -1.98
C ILE A 304 27.41 -2.73 -2.38
N TRP A 305 27.38 -3.07 -3.67
CA TRP A 305 26.69 -4.26 -4.20
C TRP A 305 27.50 -5.56 -4.07
N ASN A 306 28.81 -5.49 -3.84
CA ASN A 306 29.74 -6.64 -3.92
C ASN A 306 29.84 -7.48 -2.63
N GLY A 307 29.03 -7.21 -1.60
CA GLY A 307 28.98 -8.05 -0.40
C GLY A 307 28.32 -9.43 -0.63
N ARG A 308 27.78 -9.67 -1.83
CA ARG A 308 27.00 -10.86 -2.20
C ARG A 308 27.01 -11.06 -3.71
N VAL A 309 26.65 -12.25 -4.17
CA VAL A 309 26.60 -12.66 -5.58
C VAL A 309 25.25 -13.31 -5.88
N GLY A 310 24.75 -13.20 -7.11
CA GLY A 310 23.49 -13.82 -7.56
C GLY A 310 22.52 -12.84 -8.22
N LYS A 311 21.24 -13.22 -8.31
CA LYS A 311 20.15 -12.39 -8.82
C LYS A 311 18.90 -12.59 -7.98
N GLU A 312 18.19 -11.50 -7.70
CA GLU A 312 16.87 -11.49 -7.04
C GLU A 312 16.83 -12.37 -5.78
N ASP A 313 15.99 -13.40 -5.74
CA ASP A 313 15.82 -14.29 -4.58
C ASP A 313 16.90 -15.40 -4.48
N LEU A 314 17.85 -15.43 -5.42
CA LEU A 314 19.01 -16.33 -5.47
C LEU A 314 20.34 -15.58 -5.20
N GLU A 315 20.31 -14.55 -4.35
CA GLU A 315 21.53 -13.92 -3.81
C GLU A 315 22.10 -14.74 -2.63
N TYR A 316 23.42 -14.91 -2.60
CA TYR A 316 24.18 -15.57 -1.54
C TYR A 316 25.46 -14.79 -1.21
N LEU A 317 26.08 -15.06 -0.06
CA LEU A 317 27.21 -14.27 0.44
C LEU A 317 28.40 -14.32 -0.54
N HIS A 318 29.17 -13.23 -0.66
CA HIS A 318 30.32 -13.22 -1.55
C HIS A 318 31.31 -14.34 -1.16
N PRO A 319 31.79 -15.20 -2.09
CA PRO A 319 32.59 -16.38 -1.74
C PRO A 319 33.76 -16.09 -0.81
N ASP A 320 34.48 -15.00 -1.07
CA ASP A 320 35.61 -14.54 -0.25
C ASP A 320 35.25 -14.22 1.22
N LEU A 321 34.01 -13.83 1.50
CA LEU A 321 33.52 -13.53 2.86
C LEU A 321 33.07 -14.79 3.62
N VAL A 322 32.87 -15.92 2.93
CA VAL A 322 32.36 -17.17 3.54
C VAL A 322 33.30 -17.75 4.61
N PRO A 323 34.64 -17.73 4.48
CA PRO A 323 35.54 -18.15 5.57
C PRO A 323 35.38 -17.34 6.86
N MET A 324 34.98 -16.06 6.76
CA MET A 324 34.65 -15.22 7.92
C MET A 324 33.21 -15.42 8.41
N ALA A 325 32.35 -16.11 7.65
CA ALA A 325 30.92 -16.28 7.94
C ALA A 325 30.66 -17.39 8.98
N GLN A 326 31.21 -17.20 10.17
CA GLN A 326 31.12 -18.16 11.27
C GLN A 326 29.99 -17.84 12.25
N HIS A 327 29.48 -18.89 12.90
CA HIS A 327 28.47 -18.76 13.93
C HIS A 327 28.98 -17.95 15.15
N LYS A 328 28.10 -17.19 15.79
CA LYS A 328 28.37 -16.14 16.78
C LYS A 328 29.13 -14.89 16.29
N ARG A 329 29.70 -14.86 15.08
CA ARG A 329 30.38 -13.65 14.59
C ARG A 329 29.38 -12.53 14.31
N LYS A 330 29.82 -11.28 14.52
CA LYS A 330 29.06 -10.06 14.25
C LYS A 330 29.67 -9.28 13.08
N PHE A 331 28.88 -9.05 12.04
CA PHE A 331 29.23 -8.16 10.93
C PHE A 331 28.61 -6.77 11.13
N VAL A 332 29.38 -5.72 10.87
CA VAL A 332 28.91 -4.32 10.88
C VAL A 332 29.08 -3.73 9.49
N ILE A 333 27.99 -3.41 8.80
CA ILE A 333 28.07 -2.73 7.50
C ILE A 333 28.22 -1.21 7.75
N LEU A 334 29.22 -0.59 7.13
CA LEU A 334 29.48 0.85 7.19
C LEU A 334 29.75 1.38 5.77
N PHE A 335 28.72 1.96 5.16
CA PHE A 335 28.79 2.56 3.82
C PHE A 335 28.67 4.09 3.88
N ASP A 336 29.10 4.74 2.80
CA ASP A 336 29.23 6.19 2.69
C ASP A 336 27.94 6.96 3.00
N TYR A 337 28.11 8.13 3.63
CA TYR A 337 27.04 9.11 3.81
C TYR A 337 26.54 9.63 2.45
N GLU A 338 25.22 9.77 2.29
CA GLU A 338 24.62 10.17 1.02
C GLU A 338 23.33 10.98 1.21
N SER A 339 23.30 12.14 0.57
CA SER A 339 22.18 13.10 0.61
C SER A 339 21.28 13.02 -0.63
N LYS A 340 21.78 12.53 -1.77
CA LYS A 340 21.01 12.42 -3.02
C LYS A 340 19.99 11.28 -2.93
N PRO A 341 18.66 11.53 -3.03
CA PRO A 341 17.64 10.53 -2.70
C PRO A 341 17.76 9.20 -3.47
N LYS A 342 18.06 9.25 -4.79
CA LYS A 342 18.26 8.06 -5.62
C LYS A 342 19.43 7.20 -5.16
N THR A 343 20.57 7.83 -4.85
CA THR A 343 21.77 7.13 -4.37
C THR A 343 21.57 6.63 -2.94
N LYS A 344 20.91 7.41 -2.07
CA LYS A 344 20.55 6.99 -0.70
C LYS A 344 19.64 5.75 -0.69
N GLN A 345 18.70 5.65 -1.63
CA GLN A 345 17.91 4.43 -1.86
C GLN A 345 18.77 3.25 -2.34
N GLN A 346 19.77 3.47 -3.21
CA GLN A 346 20.68 2.42 -3.66
C GLN A 346 21.58 1.90 -2.54
N VAL A 347 22.13 2.79 -1.69
CA VAL A 347 22.90 2.41 -0.49
C VAL A 347 22.04 1.57 0.45
N PHE A 348 20.86 2.06 0.85
CA PHE A 348 19.96 1.30 1.73
C PHE A 348 19.54 -0.07 1.14
N ALA A 349 19.23 -0.13 -0.16
CA ALA A 349 18.89 -1.39 -0.82
C ALA A 349 20.06 -2.38 -0.85
N ALA A 350 21.28 -1.90 -1.09
CA ALA A 350 22.49 -2.72 -1.08
C ALA A 350 22.80 -3.23 0.34
N THR A 351 22.83 -2.34 1.34
CA THR A 351 22.99 -2.68 2.76
C THR A 351 21.97 -3.73 3.19
N ARG A 352 20.67 -3.49 2.97
CA ARG A 352 19.61 -4.39 3.42
C ARG A 352 19.75 -5.79 2.84
N ARG A 353 20.03 -5.91 1.54
CA ARG A 353 20.17 -7.22 0.88
C ARG A 353 21.42 -7.96 1.37
N THR A 354 22.54 -7.27 1.60
CA THR A 354 23.74 -7.87 2.21
C THR A 354 23.47 -8.31 3.65
N CYS A 355 22.80 -7.50 4.49
CA CYS A 355 22.38 -7.91 5.83
C CYS A 355 21.48 -9.16 5.80
N GLN A 356 20.49 -9.20 4.91
CA GLN A 356 19.56 -10.33 4.79
C GLN A 356 20.29 -11.65 4.48
N VAL A 357 21.28 -11.60 3.59
CA VAL A 357 22.12 -12.76 3.22
C VAL A 357 23.04 -13.21 4.36
N ILE A 358 23.59 -12.29 5.16
CA ILE A 358 24.38 -12.65 6.36
C ILE A 358 23.48 -13.29 7.43
N LEU A 359 22.31 -12.70 7.69
CA LEU A 359 21.35 -13.21 8.69
C LEU A 359 20.80 -14.61 8.33
N GLN A 360 20.69 -14.94 7.05
CA GLN A 360 20.31 -16.29 6.57
C GLN A 360 21.31 -17.39 6.99
N LEU A 361 22.55 -17.05 7.29
CA LEU A 361 23.59 -17.99 7.76
C LEU A 361 23.60 -18.16 9.29
N ALA A 362 22.62 -17.59 10.02
CA ALA A 362 22.57 -17.53 11.48
C ALA A 362 23.80 -16.83 12.11
N ILE A 363 24.12 -15.65 11.55
CA ILE A 363 25.23 -14.76 11.91
C ILE A 363 24.65 -13.39 12.26
N GLU A 364 25.23 -12.67 13.23
CA GLU A 364 24.74 -11.34 13.61
C GLU A 364 25.15 -10.29 12.57
N CYS A 365 24.23 -9.38 12.22
CA CYS A 365 24.50 -8.28 11.30
C CYS A 365 23.78 -6.99 11.69
N GLU A 366 24.58 -5.93 11.86
CA GLU A 366 24.14 -4.56 12.16
C GLU A 366 24.75 -3.56 11.17
N VAL A 367 24.29 -2.31 11.24
CA VAL A 367 24.66 -1.24 10.32
C VAL A 367 25.02 0.02 11.09
N ALA A 368 26.31 0.37 11.08
CA ALA A 368 26.77 1.66 11.58
C ALA A 368 26.48 2.73 10.51
N VAL A 369 26.04 3.92 10.95
CA VAL A 369 25.58 4.99 10.05
C VAL A 369 26.40 6.26 10.32
N LEU A 370 27.17 6.71 9.32
CA LEU A 370 27.89 7.98 9.38
C LEU A 370 26.90 9.14 9.61
N PRO A 371 27.20 10.09 10.52
CA PRO A 371 26.34 11.24 10.75
C PRO A 371 26.40 12.27 9.61
N GLY A 372 27.50 12.29 8.86
CA GLY A 372 27.85 13.36 7.91
C GLY A 372 28.31 14.65 8.62
N PRO A 373 28.62 15.72 7.85
CA PRO A 373 28.45 15.84 6.40
C PRO A 373 29.52 15.12 5.56
N GLU A 374 30.62 14.67 6.17
CA GLU A 374 31.72 13.94 5.51
C GLU A 374 31.21 12.63 4.89
N LYS A 375 31.78 12.23 3.74
CA LYS A 375 31.21 11.13 2.94
C LYS A 375 31.74 9.76 3.36
N GLY A 376 33.06 9.59 3.41
CA GLY A 376 33.71 8.37 3.87
C GLY A 376 33.94 8.36 5.39
N ILE A 377 34.14 7.16 5.94
CA ILE A 377 34.66 7.00 7.31
C ILE A 377 36.08 7.58 7.41
N ASP A 378 36.87 7.48 6.34
CA ASP A 378 38.20 8.06 6.24
C ASP A 378 38.17 9.60 6.21
N ASP A 379 37.29 10.20 5.41
CA ASP A 379 37.03 11.65 5.44
C ASP A 379 36.64 12.13 6.87
N TRP A 380 35.76 11.38 7.55
CA TRP A 380 35.24 11.73 8.88
C TRP A 380 36.28 11.60 10.00
N VAL A 381 37.13 10.58 9.94
CA VAL A 381 38.24 10.39 10.88
C VAL A 381 39.26 11.53 10.75
N VAL A 382 39.61 11.94 9.52
CA VAL A 382 40.46 13.11 9.26
C VAL A 382 39.85 14.40 9.83
N ALA A 383 38.56 14.63 9.60
CA ALA A 383 37.85 15.82 10.11
C ALA A 383 37.77 15.89 11.64
N LEU A 384 37.69 14.74 12.33
CA LEU A 384 37.64 14.64 13.79
C LEU A 384 39.02 14.67 14.47
N GLY A 385 40.07 14.26 13.78
CA GLY A 385 41.43 14.16 14.31
C GLY A 385 41.49 13.43 15.65
N LYS A 386 42.01 14.09 16.70
CA LYS A 386 42.14 13.52 18.05
C LYS A 386 40.83 13.08 18.73
N LYS A 387 39.65 13.38 18.15
CA LYS A 387 38.34 12.90 18.64
C LYS A 387 37.84 11.63 17.93
N ALA A 388 38.50 11.22 16.84
CA ALA A 388 38.02 10.18 15.95
C ALA A 388 37.75 8.85 16.65
N GLU A 389 38.71 8.31 17.42
CA GLU A 389 38.58 6.99 18.05
C GLU A 389 37.30 6.88 18.89
N LYS A 390 37.04 7.86 19.78
CA LYS A 390 35.84 7.86 20.63
C LYS A 390 34.56 7.97 19.81
N ALA A 391 34.54 8.83 18.78
CA ALA A 391 33.36 9.02 17.95
C ALA A 391 33.04 7.78 17.09
N VAL A 392 34.06 7.13 16.52
CA VAL A 392 33.94 5.86 15.80
C VAL A 392 33.50 4.74 16.73
N SER A 393 34.06 4.69 17.95
CA SER A 393 33.63 3.74 19.00
C SER A 393 32.14 3.89 19.32
N THR A 394 31.66 5.12 19.55
CA THR A 394 30.23 5.38 19.80
C THR A 394 29.37 5.04 18.58
N MET A 395 29.76 5.41 17.36
CA MET A 395 29.00 5.11 16.13
C MET A 395 28.88 3.59 15.86
N ILE A 396 29.89 2.80 16.22
CA ILE A 396 29.87 1.33 16.06
C ILE A 396 29.12 0.65 17.23
N ALA A 397 29.09 1.25 18.43
CA ALA A 397 28.24 0.81 19.52
C ALA A 397 26.75 1.12 19.29
N ASP A 398 26.44 2.28 18.69
CA ASP A 398 25.11 2.72 18.27
C ASP A 398 24.65 2.11 16.92
N ALA A 399 25.29 1.02 16.47
CA ALA A 399 24.98 0.37 15.21
C ALA A 399 23.56 -0.22 15.22
N LEU A 400 22.86 -0.08 14.09
CA LEU A 400 21.44 -0.37 13.98
C LEU A 400 21.19 -1.78 13.49
N ARG A 401 20.22 -2.48 14.09
CA ARG A 401 19.68 -3.70 13.49
C ARG A 401 18.95 -3.35 12.20
N ILE A 402 18.88 -4.31 11.27
CA ILE A 402 18.27 -4.05 9.95
C ILE A 402 16.79 -3.64 10.03
N SER A 403 16.09 -4.01 11.10
CA SER A 403 14.75 -3.52 11.46
C SER A 403 14.73 -2.01 11.78
N GLU A 404 15.65 -1.53 12.62
CA GLU A 404 15.75 -0.11 13.00
C GLU A 404 16.24 0.75 11.84
N LEU A 405 17.23 0.28 11.07
CA LEU A 405 17.65 0.96 9.85
C LEU A 405 16.48 1.09 8.86
N SER A 406 15.69 0.01 8.67
CA SER A 406 14.51 0.06 7.82
C SER A 406 13.47 1.06 8.33
N GLN A 407 13.17 1.06 9.63
CA GLN A 407 12.28 2.04 10.25
C GLN A 407 12.78 3.48 10.03
N ARG A 408 14.06 3.78 10.33
CA ARG A 408 14.66 5.11 10.12
C ARG A 408 14.65 5.51 8.64
N PHE A 409 14.89 4.58 7.72
CA PHE A 409 14.85 4.86 6.28
C PHE A 409 13.43 5.22 5.82
N PHE A 410 12.42 4.44 6.22
CA PHE A 410 11.03 4.67 5.86
C PHE A 410 10.42 5.90 6.55
N VAL A 411 10.81 6.21 7.79
CA VAL A 411 10.45 7.45 8.50
C VAL A 411 10.81 8.72 7.72
N ASN A 412 11.91 8.71 6.95
CA ASN A 412 12.37 9.86 6.18
C ASN A 412 11.66 10.05 4.81
N ARG A 413 10.37 9.67 4.70
CA ARG A 413 9.55 10.00 3.53
C ARG A 413 9.03 11.43 3.66
N ALA A 414 9.26 12.26 2.64
CA ALA A 414 8.63 13.59 2.56
C ALA A 414 7.10 13.45 2.59
N ARG A 415 6.46 13.94 3.67
CA ARG A 415 5.00 14.04 3.79
C ARG A 415 4.51 15.36 3.18
N GLY A 416 3.35 15.30 2.52
CA GLY A 416 2.75 16.45 1.85
C GLY A 416 3.45 16.85 0.54
N LEU A 417 3.22 18.10 0.13
CA LEU A 417 3.66 18.67 -1.15
C LEU A 417 5.19 18.72 -1.28
N HIS A 418 5.71 18.06 -2.31
CA HIS A 418 7.13 18.07 -2.71
C HIS A 418 7.33 18.23 -4.23
N LYS A 419 6.35 17.90 -5.06
CA LYS A 419 6.33 18.25 -6.50
C LYS A 419 5.92 19.71 -6.72
N PHE A 420 4.88 20.17 -6.03
CA PHE A 420 4.38 21.54 -6.18
C PHE A 420 5.08 22.49 -5.19
N LYS A 421 5.77 23.51 -5.74
CA LYS A 421 6.36 24.58 -4.93
C LYS A 421 5.27 25.52 -4.40
N PRO A 422 5.29 25.93 -3.13
CA PRO A 422 4.41 26.98 -2.62
C PRO A 422 4.53 28.28 -3.41
N ASN A 423 3.40 28.86 -3.80
CA ASN A 423 3.30 30.21 -4.35
C ASN A 423 3.32 31.25 -3.22
N VAL A 424 2.73 30.89 -2.07
CA VAL A 424 2.73 31.69 -0.84
C VAL A 424 3.17 30.80 0.32
N ILE A 425 4.11 31.29 1.13
CA ILE A 425 4.50 30.69 2.41
C ILE A 425 4.14 31.70 3.51
N VAL A 426 3.42 31.23 4.53
CA VAL A 426 3.12 32.00 5.74
C VAL A 426 3.47 31.18 6.98
N ASN A 427 3.62 31.84 8.12
CA ASN A 427 3.74 31.18 9.42
C ASN A 427 2.85 31.95 10.41
N THR A 428 1.59 31.54 10.51
CA THR A 428 0.59 32.17 11.41
C THR A 428 -0.35 31.12 11.99
N ARG A 429 -0.76 31.30 13.25
CA ARG A 429 -1.74 30.43 13.91
C ARG A 429 -3.11 30.49 13.23
N TYR A 430 -3.51 31.64 12.69
CA TYR A 430 -4.82 31.82 12.08
C TYR A 430 -4.67 32.40 10.67
N LEU A 431 -4.89 31.56 9.66
CA LEU A 431 -4.64 31.86 8.26
C LEU A 431 -5.38 33.11 7.75
N SER A 432 -6.62 33.32 8.19
CA SER A 432 -7.46 34.48 7.84
C SER A 432 -6.92 35.83 8.31
N THR A 433 -5.93 35.87 9.22
CA THR A 433 -5.29 37.13 9.63
C THR A 433 -4.33 37.69 8.56
N VAL A 434 -3.79 36.82 7.70
CA VAL A 434 -2.77 37.16 6.69
C VAL A 434 -3.32 37.02 5.27
N ILE A 435 -4.02 35.92 4.96
CA ILE A 435 -4.60 35.66 3.64
C ILE A 435 -5.99 36.30 3.58
N ARG A 436 -6.07 37.50 2.99
CA ARG A 436 -7.32 38.26 2.82
C ARG A 436 -8.05 38.02 1.50
N SER A 437 -7.41 37.36 0.54
CA SER A 437 -8.00 37.00 -0.75
C SER A 437 -7.33 35.75 -1.32
N LEU A 438 -8.02 35.09 -2.24
CA LEU A 438 -7.52 33.99 -3.06
C LEU A 438 -7.50 34.43 -4.54
N PRO A 439 -6.81 33.71 -5.44
CA PRO A 439 -6.95 33.90 -6.89
C PRO A 439 -8.42 33.92 -7.34
N GLN A 440 -8.74 34.72 -8.36
CA GLN A 440 -10.11 34.83 -8.89
C GLN A 440 -10.56 33.59 -9.70
N SER A 441 -9.61 32.74 -10.11
CA SER A 441 -9.88 31.50 -10.84
C SER A 441 -8.73 30.50 -10.68
N GLY A 442 -8.99 29.25 -11.08
CA GLY A 442 -8.05 28.14 -11.08
C GLY A 442 -8.13 27.23 -9.85
N LEU A 443 -7.20 26.29 -9.75
CA LEU A 443 -7.06 25.38 -8.62
C LEU A 443 -6.16 25.95 -7.51
N VAL A 444 -6.65 26.01 -6.27
CA VAL A 444 -5.93 26.49 -5.08
C VAL A 444 -5.76 25.35 -4.06
N GLY A 445 -4.53 25.12 -3.60
CA GLY A 445 -4.22 24.19 -2.52
C GLY A 445 -3.87 24.92 -1.22
N LEU A 446 -4.69 24.73 -0.17
CA LEU A 446 -4.48 25.28 1.18
C LEU A 446 -3.88 24.22 2.11
N ALA A 447 -2.55 24.17 2.20
CA ALA A 447 -1.82 23.28 3.09
C ALA A 447 -1.52 23.98 4.44
N SER A 448 -2.25 23.64 5.51
CA SER A 448 -2.08 24.28 6.82
C SER A 448 -2.58 23.43 7.98
N ASP A 449 -1.87 23.45 9.11
CA ASP A 449 -2.05 22.54 10.25
C ASP A 449 -3.48 22.53 10.87
N MET A 450 -3.74 21.58 11.76
CA MET A 450 -5.01 21.47 12.47
C MET A 450 -5.28 22.68 13.38
N GLY A 451 -6.52 23.15 13.42
CA GLY A 451 -6.94 24.30 14.22
C GLY A 451 -6.62 25.68 13.63
N THR A 452 -5.90 25.76 12.50
CA THR A 452 -5.36 27.02 11.95
C THR A 452 -6.36 27.93 11.21
N GLY A 453 -7.66 27.67 11.33
CA GLY A 453 -8.71 28.49 10.71
C GLY A 453 -8.84 28.38 9.19
N LYS A 454 -8.40 27.26 8.55
CA LYS A 454 -8.58 27.02 7.09
C LYS A 454 -9.99 27.34 6.59
N THR A 455 -11.00 26.77 7.27
CA THR A 455 -12.42 26.98 7.00
C THR A 455 -12.86 28.45 7.10
N GLU A 456 -12.21 29.24 7.95
CA GLU A 456 -12.60 30.63 8.23
C GLU A 456 -12.23 31.59 7.09
N ILE A 457 -11.21 31.26 6.29
CA ILE A 457 -10.93 31.97 5.02
C ILE A 457 -12.14 31.90 4.09
N LEU A 458 -12.80 30.75 3.99
CA LEU A 458 -13.92 30.59 3.06
C LEU A 458 -15.26 31.06 3.66
N ALA A 459 -15.43 31.02 4.98
CA ALA A 459 -16.52 31.75 5.63
C ALA A 459 -16.41 33.27 5.39
N MET A 460 -15.19 33.82 5.39
CA MET A 460 -14.91 35.21 5.01
C MET A 460 -15.19 35.45 3.52
N ILE A 461 -14.56 34.71 2.61
CA ILE A 461 -14.74 34.90 1.16
C ILE A 461 -16.20 34.74 0.73
N ARG A 462 -16.95 33.79 1.31
CA ARG A 462 -18.38 33.61 1.02
C ARG A 462 -19.25 34.76 1.55
N ARG A 463 -18.90 35.34 2.71
CA ARG A 463 -19.56 36.52 3.28
C ARG A 463 -19.29 37.78 2.47
N ASP A 464 -18.06 37.94 1.98
CA ASP A 464 -17.62 39.08 1.17
C ASP A 464 -18.14 38.98 -0.27
N ASN A 465 -18.51 37.78 -0.73
CA ASN A 465 -19.02 37.49 -2.07
C ASN A 465 -20.38 36.75 -2.01
N PRO A 466 -21.45 37.37 -1.47
CA PRO A 466 -22.76 36.74 -1.33
C PRO A 466 -23.39 36.39 -2.67
N ASP A 467 -23.01 37.11 -3.74
CA ASP A 467 -23.57 36.96 -5.08
C ASP A 467 -22.86 35.97 -6.00
N LEU A 468 -21.78 35.34 -5.55
CA LEU A 468 -21.19 34.20 -6.26
C LEU A 468 -21.96 32.91 -5.96
N SER A 469 -21.98 32.00 -6.93
CA SER A 469 -22.48 30.63 -6.76
C SER A 469 -21.43 29.75 -6.09
N PHE A 470 -21.84 29.01 -5.05
CA PHE A 470 -20.90 28.30 -4.16
C PHE A 470 -21.32 26.84 -3.96
N LEU A 471 -20.42 25.91 -4.23
CA LEU A 471 -20.58 24.48 -3.93
C LEU A 471 -19.58 24.05 -2.86
N ASN A 472 -20.09 23.69 -1.69
CA ASN A 472 -19.34 23.02 -0.64
C ASN A 472 -19.53 21.50 -0.79
N ASN A 473 -18.46 20.78 -1.11
CA ASN A 473 -18.54 19.34 -1.35
C ASN A 473 -17.66 18.54 -0.38
N GLY A 474 -18.32 17.94 0.61
CA GLY A 474 -17.68 17.19 1.70
C GLY A 474 -17.82 15.67 1.55
N HIS A 475 -17.13 14.93 2.42
CA HIS A 475 -17.12 13.46 2.40
C HIS A 475 -17.88 12.79 3.57
N ARG A 476 -18.48 13.56 4.49
CA ARG A 476 -19.33 13.08 5.60
C ARG A 476 -20.45 14.07 5.90
N VAL A 477 -21.67 13.57 6.14
CA VAL A 477 -22.88 14.40 6.36
C VAL A 477 -22.76 15.28 7.61
N THR A 478 -22.21 14.77 8.71
CA THR A 478 -22.07 15.50 9.99
C THR A 478 -21.08 16.67 9.90
N LEU A 479 -19.88 16.41 9.34
CA LEU A 479 -18.90 17.44 8.99
C LEU A 479 -19.52 18.50 8.07
N LEU A 480 -20.21 18.05 7.01
CA LEU A 480 -20.83 18.92 6.02
C LEU A 480 -21.89 19.83 6.64
N LYS A 481 -22.69 19.34 7.60
CA LYS A 481 -23.71 20.14 8.30
C LYS A 481 -23.10 21.20 9.22
N ASN A 482 -22.11 20.81 10.03
CA ASN A 482 -21.38 21.78 10.88
C ASN A 482 -20.65 22.85 10.04
N LEU A 483 -20.27 22.49 8.81
CA LEU A 483 -19.67 23.39 7.83
C LEU A 483 -20.70 24.24 7.06
N SER A 484 -21.89 23.71 6.76
CA SER A 484 -22.92 24.41 5.99
C SER A 484 -23.43 25.66 6.69
N ASP A 485 -23.59 25.57 8.01
CA ASP A 485 -24.07 26.64 8.87
C ASP A 485 -23.02 27.77 8.95
N ARG A 486 -21.73 27.42 9.02
CA ARG A 486 -20.60 28.37 8.99
C ARG A 486 -20.41 29.06 7.64
N LEU A 487 -20.67 28.35 6.54
CA LEU A 487 -20.56 28.87 5.17
C LEU A 487 -21.88 29.50 4.65
N GLN A 488 -22.96 29.48 5.42
CA GLN A 488 -24.29 29.96 5.00
C GLN A 488 -24.72 29.34 3.64
N THR A 489 -24.65 28.00 3.57
CA THR A 489 -25.04 27.20 2.40
C THR A 489 -26.25 26.33 2.75
N ALA A 490 -27.14 26.10 1.79
CA ALA A 490 -28.26 25.19 1.98
C ALA A 490 -27.79 23.72 1.92
N MET A 491 -28.24 22.88 2.84
CA MET A 491 -27.96 21.44 2.81
C MET A 491 -28.82 20.74 1.76
N TYR A 492 -28.21 19.89 0.92
CA TYR A 492 -28.91 19.11 -0.11
C TYR A 492 -30.11 18.30 0.42
N SER A 493 -30.03 17.83 1.67
CA SER A 493 -31.09 17.07 2.35
C SER A 493 -32.32 17.90 2.74
N ALA A 494 -32.26 19.23 2.62
CA ALA A 494 -33.36 20.15 2.88
C ALA A 494 -34.01 20.68 1.59
N ILE A 495 -33.58 20.18 0.42
CA ILE A 495 -34.07 20.59 -0.90
C ILE A 495 -34.45 19.33 -1.69
N SER A 496 -35.60 19.35 -2.37
CA SER A 496 -36.03 18.27 -3.26
C SER A 496 -34.96 17.93 -4.31
N CYS A 497 -34.79 16.65 -4.61
CA CYS A 497 -33.96 16.23 -5.75
C CYS A 497 -34.63 16.70 -7.06
N GLY A 498 -33.91 17.42 -7.93
CA GLY A 498 -34.49 18.12 -9.08
C GLY A 498 -34.76 19.62 -8.84
N ASP A 499 -34.48 20.13 -7.63
CA ASP A 499 -34.50 21.56 -7.29
C ASP A 499 -33.10 22.10 -6.91
N TRP A 500 -32.04 21.28 -6.96
CA TRP A 500 -30.72 21.67 -6.43
C TRP A 500 -30.02 22.72 -7.29
N ALA A 501 -30.29 22.77 -8.59
CA ALA A 501 -29.85 23.84 -9.48
C ALA A 501 -30.34 25.24 -9.03
N LYS A 502 -31.45 25.32 -8.28
CA LYS A 502 -32.02 26.59 -7.77
C LYS A 502 -31.24 27.13 -6.56
N ALA A 503 -30.39 26.32 -5.92
CA ALA A 503 -29.60 26.71 -4.77
C ALA A 503 -28.29 27.38 -5.18
N LYS A 504 -28.25 28.72 -5.11
CA LYS A 504 -27.05 29.55 -5.36
C LYS A 504 -25.87 29.18 -4.45
N ALA A 505 -26.13 28.64 -3.26
CA ALA A 505 -25.11 28.19 -2.31
C ALA A 505 -25.51 26.84 -1.70
N LEU A 506 -24.82 25.76 -2.09
CA LEU A 506 -25.19 24.36 -1.79
C LEU A 506 -24.10 23.63 -1.00
N SER A 507 -24.49 22.82 -0.03
CA SER A 507 -23.67 21.81 0.65
C SER A 507 -24.16 20.41 0.30
N ILE A 508 -23.31 19.58 -0.32
CA ILE A 508 -23.63 18.19 -0.71
C ILE A 508 -22.48 17.22 -0.42
N THR A 509 -22.80 15.96 -0.11
CA THR A 509 -21.79 14.89 0.06
C THR A 509 -21.39 14.26 -1.29
N VAL A 510 -20.12 13.84 -1.40
CA VAL A 510 -19.61 13.09 -2.55
C VAL A 510 -20.46 11.87 -2.90
N ASP A 511 -20.94 11.13 -1.89
CA ASP A 511 -21.81 9.96 -2.04
C ASP A 511 -23.17 10.27 -2.71
N SER A 512 -23.63 11.53 -2.70
CA SER A 512 -24.86 11.96 -3.36
C SER A 512 -24.63 12.76 -4.65
N LEU A 513 -23.39 13.01 -5.08
CA LEU A 513 -23.11 13.78 -6.31
C LEU A 513 -23.78 13.19 -7.56
N TYR A 514 -23.86 11.86 -7.69
CA TYR A 514 -24.49 11.23 -8.87
C TYR A 514 -25.96 11.67 -9.09
N LYS A 515 -26.65 12.11 -8.03
CA LYS A 515 -28.02 12.63 -8.09
C LYS A 515 -28.09 14.04 -8.72
N MET A 516 -26.97 14.77 -8.77
CA MET A 516 -26.87 16.07 -9.46
C MET A 516 -26.81 15.93 -10.98
N ALA A 517 -26.73 14.73 -11.56
CA ALA A 517 -26.54 14.54 -13.01
C ALA A 517 -27.62 15.23 -13.89
N ASN A 518 -28.83 15.41 -13.35
CA ASN A 518 -29.93 16.11 -14.03
C ASN A 518 -30.02 17.61 -13.67
N ASP A 519 -29.29 18.06 -12.64
CA ASP A 519 -29.31 19.40 -12.01
C ASP A 519 -27.95 20.13 -12.17
N LEU A 520 -27.16 19.76 -13.18
CA LEU A 520 -25.79 20.28 -13.36
C LEU A 520 -25.76 21.78 -13.69
N GLN A 521 -25.03 22.53 -12.86
CA GLN A 521 -24.67 23.93 -13.09
C GLN A 521 -23.18 24.17 -12.87
N ALA A 522 -22.62 25.19 -13.52
CA ALA A 522 -21.27 25.68 -13.24
C ALA A 522 -21.30 26.60 -12.01
N TYR A 523 -20.37 26.39 -11.07
CA TYR A 523 -20.25 27.18 -9.85
C TYR A 523 -19.08 28.19 -9.94
N ASP A 524 -19.19 29.35 -9.31
CA ASP A 524 -18.08 30.31 -9.23
C ASP A 524 -16.98 29.78 -8.30
N ILE A 525 -17.36 29.17 -7.16
CA ILE A 525 -16.44 28.58 -6.20
C ILE A 525 -16.87 27.15 -5.85
N LEU A 526 -15.99 26.18 -6.04
CA LEU A 526 -16.07 24.82 -5.51
C LEU A 526 -15.08 24.68 -4.35
N PHE A 527 -15.55 24.25 -3.18
CA PHE A 527 -14.73 23.98 -2.00
C PHE A 527 -14.79 22.50 -1.58
N ILE A 528 -13.62 21.94 -1.25
CA ILE A 528 -13.45 20.60 -0.68
C ILE A 528 -12.54 20.70 0.56
N ASP A 529 -13.10 20.48 1.76
CA ASP A 529 -12.37 20.38 3.03
C ASP A 529 -11.98 18.92 3.36
N GLU A 530 -10.93 18.74 4.16
CA GLU A 530 -10.26 17.45 4.41
C GLU A 530 -9.98 16.69 3.08
N ALA A 531 -9.43 17.41 2.09
CA ALA A 531 -9.37 17.00 0.68
C ALA A 531 -8.65 15.67 0.41
N CYS A 532 -7.63 15.31 1.19
CA CYS A 532 -6.96 14.01 1.07
C CYS A 532 -7.90 12.86 1.51
N GLN A 533 -8.75 13.10 2.51
CA GLN A 533 -9.75 12.13 2.97
C GLN A 533 -10.97 12.07 2.04
N TYR A 534 -11.38 13.21 1.49
CA TYR A 534 -12.37 13.27 0.42
C TYR A 534 -11.98 12.34 -0.74
N LEU A 535 -10.74 12.47 -1.22
CA LEU A 535 -10.23 11.67 -2.33
C LEU A 535 -10.13 10.17 -1.98
N ALA A 536 -9.64 9.85 -0.77
CA ALA A 536 -9.59 8.47 -0.30
C ALA A 536 -10.98 7.85 -0.15
N HIS A 537 -11.97 8.59 0.36
CA HIS A 537 -13.35 8.13 0.48
C HIS A 537 -13.98 7.94 -0.90
N LEU A 538 -13.88 8.94 -1.80
CA LEU A 538 -14.34 8.85 -3.18
C LEU A 538 -13.88 7.55 -3.84
N LEU A 539 -12.58 7.24 -3.81
CA LEU A 539 -11.99 6.12 -4.56
C LEU A 539 -12.01 4.77 -3.81
N LYS A 540 -12.26 4.72 -2.49
CA LYS A 540 -12.20 3.46 -1.69
C LYS A 540 -13.40 3.17 -0.77
N SER A 541 -14.34 4.09 -0.59
CA SER A 541 -15.52 3.83 0.28
C SER A 541 -16.44 2.76 -0.32
N LYS A 542 -17.16 2.06 0.55
CA LYS A 542 -18.22 1.12 0.13
C LYS A 542 -19.51 1.83 -0.27
N THR A 543 -19.76 3.02 0.26
CA THR A 543 -20.94 3.83 -0.03
C THR A 543 -20.89 4.39 -1.46
N CYS A 544 -19.71 4.79 -1.95
CA CYS A 544 -19.54 5.19 -3.34
C CYS A 544 -19.52 4.02 -4.34
N LYS A 545 -19.27 2.76 -3.92
CA LYS A 545 -19.02 1.61 -4.83
C LYS A 545 -20.07 1.48 -5.95
N GLU A 546 -21.35 1.66 -5.60
CA GLU A 546 -22.49 1.50 -6.50
C GLU A 546 -22.61 2.58 -7.58
N HIS A 547 -22.06 3.77 -7.35
CA HIS A 547 -22.26 4.95 -8.21
C HIS A 547 -20.95 5.66 -8.58
N ARG A 548 -19.78 5.13 -8.22
CA ARG A 548 -18.47 5.79 -8.34
C ARG A 548 -18.16 6.32 -9.74
N GLY A 549 -18.58 5.62 -10.80
CA GLY A 549 -18.47 6.11 -12.19
C GLY A 549 -19.19 7.44 -12.40
N ALA A 550 -20.50 7.46 -12.16
CA ALA A 550 -21.33 8.67 -12.25
C ALA A 550 -20.87 9.78 -11.27
N ILE A 551 -20.37 9.42 -10.08
CA ILE A 551 -19.78 10.40 -9.13
C ILE A 551 -18.52 11.04 -9.74
N LEU A 552 -17.64 10.28 -10.40
CA LEU A 552 -16.43 10.81 -11.06
C LEU A 552 -16.73 11.61 -12.34
N GLU A 553 -17.82 11.30 -13.03
CA GLU A 553 -18.30 12.07 -14.19
C GLU A 553 -18.88 13.43 -13.75
N VAL A 554 -19.77 13.43 -12.75
CA VAL A 554 -20.31 14.66 -12.16
C VAL A 554 -19.21 15.50 -11.52
N LEU A 555 -18.28 14.88 -10.78
CA LEU A 555 -17.18 15.61 -10.13
C LEU A 555 -16.25 16.26 -11.15
N GLU A 556 -15.91 15.57 -12.24
CA GLU A 556 -15.10 16.17 -13.32
C GLU A 556 -15.82 17.36 -13.93
N TYR A 557 -17.13 17.25 -14.24
CA TYR A 557 -17.90 18.39 -14.75
C TYR A 557 -17.84 19.59 -13.80
N LEU A 558 -18.04 19.36 -12.49
CA LEU A 558 -18.02 20.41 -11.47
C LEU A 558 -16.63 21.03 -11.29
N VAL A 559 -15.57 20.22 -11.24
CA VAL A 559 -14.18 20.68 -11.09
C VAL A 559 -13.68 21.38 -12.35
N TYR A 560 -14.07 20.94 -13.55
CA TYR A 560 -13.67 21.54 -14.81
C TYR A 560 -14.34 22.91 -15.03
N ASN A 561 -15.67 23.00 -14.82
CA ASN A 561 -16.44 24.20 -15.11
C ASN A 561 -16.45 25.23 -13.97
N ALA A 562 -15.99 24.88 -12.77
CA ALA A 562 -15.87 25.86 -11.69
C ALA A 562 -14.85 26.96 -12.05
N LYS A 563 -15.13 28.22 -11.68
CA LYS A 563 -14.14 29.30 -11.90
C LYS A 563 -12.95 29.13 -10.96
N LEU A 564 -13.22 28.94 -9.67
CA LEU A 564 -12.23 28.70 -8.60
C LEU A 564 -12.51 27.37 -7.92
N VAL A 565 -11.49 26.53 -7.76
CA VAL A 565 -11.55 25.27 -7.00
C VAL A 565 -10.58 25.39 -5.82
N VAL A 566 -11.07 25.22 -4.59
CA VAL A 566 -10.26 25.31 -3.37
C VAL A 566 -10.22 23.97 -2.66
N LEU A 567 -9.02 23.45 -2.43
CA LEU A 567 -8.75 22.22 -1.68
C LEU A 567 -8.09 22.58 -0.35
N ALA A 568 -8.62 22.10 0.77
CA ALA A 568 -8.03 22.31 2.10
C ALA A 568 -7.69 20.99 2.79
N ASP A 569 -6.48 20.88 3.35
CA ASP A 569 -6.09 19.79 4.25
C ASP A 569 -4.99 20.23 5.22
N ALA A 570 -4.75 19.46 6.29
CA ALA A 570 -3.58 19.59 7.14
C ALA A 570 -2.35 18.86 6.58
N HIS A 571 -2.56 17.79 5.80
CA HIS A 571 -1.52 16.96 5.23
C HIS A 571 -1.69 16.85 3.70
N LEU A 572 -1.98 17.99 3.06
CA LEU A 572 -2.21 18.09 1.61
C LEU A 572 -1.01 17.53 0.84
N ASP A 573 -1.25 16.55 -0.03
CA ASP A 573 -0.21 15.84 -0.78
C ASP A 573 -0.27 16.08 -2.29
N ASP A 574 0.83 15.80 -2.99
CA ASP A 574 0.90 16.07 -4.43
C ASP A 574 -0.09 15.20 -5.21
N LEU A 575 -0.44 14.00 -4.72
CA LEU A 575 -1.40 13.12 -5.37
C LEU A 575 -2.80 13.73 -5.41
N THR A 576 -3.21 14.37 -4.33
CA THR A 576 -4.49 15.08 -4.27
C THR A 576 -4.49 16.28 -5.23
N ILE A 577 -3.40 17.05 -5.29
CA ILE A 577 -3.27 18.14 -6.27
C ILE A 577 -3.26 17.59 -7.72
N GLU A 578 -2.52 16.52 -8.02
CA GLU A 578 -2.45 15.93 -9.37
C GLU A 578 -3.82 15.42 -9.83
N PHE A 579 -4.57 14.73 -8.96
CA PHE A 579 -5.90 14.21 -9.25
C PHE A 579 -6.92 15.31 -9.62
N PHE A 580 -6.98 16.39 -8.84
CA PHE A 580 -7.85 17.52 -9.19
C PHE A 580 -7.30 18.33 -10.37
N THR A 581 -5.97 18.42 -10.55
CA THR A 581 -5.35 19.04 -11.74
C THR A 581 -5.75 18.29 -13.03
N SER A 582 -5.87 16.96 -13.01
CA SER A 582 -6.32 16.18 -14.18
C SER A 582 -7.79 16.39 -14.57
N MET A 583 -8.59 17.04 -13.72
CA MET A 583 -9.95 17.48 -14.04
C MET A 583 -10.04 18.97 -14.43
N ARG A 584 -8.94 19.74 -14.38
CA ARG A 584 -8.92 21.17 -14.76
C ARG A 584 -8.61 21.36 -16.25
N PRO A 585 -8.94 22.52 -16.84
CA PRO A 585 -8.52 22.87 -18.19
C PRO A 585 -7.00 22.71 -18.41
N ALA A 586 -6.63 22.12 -19.54
CA ALA A 586 -5.24 21.74 -19.81
C ALA A 586 -4.28 22.96 -19.82
N GLY A 587 -3.17 22.84 -19.09
CA GLY A 587 -2.16 23.90 -18.95
C GLY A 587 -2.34 24.83 -17.75
N GLU A 588 -3.46 24.73 -17.03
CA GLU A 588 -3.63 25.40 -15.74
C GLU A 588 -2.60 24.89 -14.72
N LYS A 589 -2.17 25.76 -13.79
CA LYS A 589 -1.19 25.44 -12.74
C LYS A 589 -1.80 25.68 -11.37
N PRO A 590 -1.71 24.71 -10.43
CA PRO A 590 -2.24 24.89 -9.08
C PRO A 590 -1.50 25.98 -8.31
N TYR A 591 -2.24 26.78 -7.56
CA TYR A 591 -1.74 27.84 -6.70
C TYR A 591 -1.68 27.35 -5.24
N ILE A 592 -0.47 27.11 -4.74
CA ILE A 592 -0.25 26.52 -3.41
C ILE A 592 0.00 27.60 -2.36
N ILE A 593 -0.82 27.63 -1.31
CA ILE A 593 -0.60 28.39 -0.08
C ILE A 593 -0.20 27.40 1.01
N LYS A 594 1.01 27.55 1.54
CA LYS A 594 1.55 26.72 2.63
C LYS A 594 1.67 27.54 3.90
N ASN A 595 1.09 27.04 5.00
CA ASN A 595 1.37 27.53 6.34
C ASN A 595 2.40 26.62 7.01
N GLU A 596 3.45 27.22 7.57
CA GLU A 596 4.52 26.50 8.28
C GLU A 596 4.36 26.57 9.81
N TYR A 597 3.31 27.24 10.30
CA TYR A 597 2.90 27.18 11.70
C TYR A 597 2.59 25.74 12.11
N ARG A 598 3.10 25.35 13.29
CA ARG A 598 2.85 24.05 13.91
C ARG A 598 2.05 24.24 15.19
N SER A 599 0.98 23.48 15.35
CA SER A 599 0.09 23.54 16.52
C SER A 599 0.60 22.75 17.74
N GLY A 600 1.80 22.14 17.66
CA GLY A 600 2.39 21.25 18.67
C GLY A 600 2.90 21.92 19.95
N GLY A 601 3.81 21.22 20.63
CA GLY A 601 4.35 21.56 21.95
C GLY A 601 4.09 20.51 23.03
N ARG A 602 3.19 19.56 22.79
CA ARG A 602 2.77 18.55 23.78
C ARG A 602 3.89 17.57 24.12
N GLN A 603 3.86 17.11 25.36
CA GLN A 603 4.60 15.93 25.81
C GLN A 603 3.84 14.67 25.41
N VAL A 604 4.52 13.72 24.77
CA VAL A 604 3.96 12.45 24.27
C VAL A 604 4.71 11.30 24.93
N TYR A 605 4.11 10.72 25.96
CA TYR A 605 4.58 9.51 26.63
C TYR A 605 4.33 8.30 25.72
N TRP A 606 5.40 7.65 25.27
CA TRP A 606 5.37 6.70 24.16
C TRP A 606 5.73 5.29 24.65
N TYR A 607 4.74 4.41 24.74
CA TYR A 607 4.91 3.03 25.23
C TYR A 607 5.42 2.11 24.11
N GLU A 608 6.56 1.46 24.33
CA GLU A 608 7.15 0.56 23.34
C GLU A 608 6.74 -0.93 23.52
N GLY A 609 5.98 -1.25 24.57
CA GLY A 609 5.57 -2.62 24.91
C GLY A 609 4.84 -3.40 23.82
N LYS A 610 4.85 -4.74 23.93
CA LYS A 610 4.34 -5.67 22.91
C LYS A 610 2.80 -5.66 22.79
N ASN A 611 2.10 -5.29 23.86
CA ASN A 611 0.65 -5.18 23.97
C ASN A 611 0.27 -3.82 24.60
N SER A 612 -1.02 -3.52 24.65
CA SER A 612 -1.54 -2.24 25.19
C SER A 612 -1.90 -2.29 26.68
N SER A 613 -1.45 -3.29 27.46
CA SER A 613 -1.93 -3.43 28.84
C SER A 613 -1.31 -2.41 29.80
N ALA A 614 -0.03 -2.06 29.66
CA ALA A 614 0.63 -1.05 30.51
C ALA A 614 0.01 0.35 30.37
N ILE A 615 -0.36 0.77 29.15
CA ILE A 615 -1.05 2.05 28.92
C ILE A 615 -2.51 2.05 29.42
N VAL A 616 -3.17 0.88 29.47
CA VAL A 616 -4.50 0.75 30.08
C VAL A 616 -4.42 0.73 31.60
N ALA A 617 -3.39 0.11 32.19
CA ALA A 617 -3.12 0.18 33.62
C ALA A 617 -2.85 1.63 34.07
N GLU A 618 -2.04 2.39 33.32
CA GLU A 618 -1.83 3.83 33.53
C GLU A 618 -3.14 4.62 33.46
N PHE A 619 -3.98 4.36 32.44
CA PHE A 619 -5.28 5.01 32.28
C PHE A 619 -6.20 4.75 33.49
N HIS A 620 -6.24 3.50 33.96
CA HIS A 620 -7.00 3.12 35.14
C HIS A 620 -6.47 3.82 36.41
N ALA A 621 -5.15 3.76 36.65
CA ALA A 621 -4.52 4.42 37.79
C ALA A 621 -4.78 5.94 37.80
N GLN A 622 -4.72 6.60 36.65
CA GLN A 622 -5.02 8.03 36.56
C GLN A 622 -6.50 8.37 36.77
N LEU A 623 -7.45 7.51 36.40
CA LEU A 623 -8.87 7.67 36.76
C LEU A 623 -9.10 7.50 38.27
N MET A 624 -8.45 6.52 38.91
CA MET A 624 -8.54 6.30 40.36
C MET A 624 -7.94 7.48 41.16
N LEU A 625 -6.91 8.15 40.63
CA LEU A 625 -6.40 9.44 41.13
C LEU A 625 -7.35 10.63 40.86
N GLY A 626 -8.57 10.37 40.39
CA GLY A 626 -9.65 11.35 40.26
C GLY A 626 -9.60 12.24 39.02
N LYS A 627 -8.62 12.06 38.12
CA LYS A 627 -8.48 12.83 36.88
C LYS A 627 -9.65 12.62 35.90
N LYS A 628 -9.71 13.44 34.86
CA LYS A 628 -10.64 13.31 33.73
C LYS A 628 -9.83 12.95 32.48
N LEU A 629 -10.12 11.81 31.85
CA LEU A 629 -9.29 11.29 30.74
C LEU A 629 -10.10 11.06 29.46
N MET A 630 -9.48 11.31 28.31
CA MET A 630 -10.01 10.95 27.00
C MET A 630 -9.16 9.86 26.36
N MET A 631 -9.75 8.80 25.81
CA MET A 631 -9.03 7.77 25.05
C MET A 631 -9.56 7.62 23.62
N VAL A 632 -8.66 7.57 22.65
CA VAL A 632 -8.93 7.31 21.23
C VAL A 632 -8.33 5.98 20.77
N SER A 633 -9.01 5.27 19.87
CA SER A 633 -8.52 4.01 19.28
C SER A 633 -9.07 3.77 17.87
N ASP A 634 -8.28 3.12 17.01
CA ASP A 634 -8.71 2.65 15.68
C ASP A 634 -9.57 1.36 15.72
N SER A 635 -9.91 0.88 16.93
CA SER A 635 -10.60 -0.39 17.17
C SER A 635 -11.82 -0.25 18.10
N LYS A 636 -13.02 -0.39 17.50
CA LYS A 636 -14.30 -0.50 18.24
C LYS A 636 -14.27 -1.62 19.29
N ARG A 637 -13.71 -2.79 18.97
CA ARG A 637 -13.65 -3.93 19.91
C ARG A 637 -12.76 -3.64 21.12
N PHE A 638 -11.71 -2.82 20.95
CA PHE A 638 -10.89 -2.39 22.08
C PHE A 638 -11.65 -1.41 22.99
N ILE A 639 -12.32 -0.40 22.43
CA ILE A 639 -13.13 0.54 23.22
C ILE A 639 -14.22 -0.17 24.01
N LYS A 640 -14.99 -1.09 23.42
CA LYS A 640 -16.02 -1.85 24.14
C LYS A 640 -15.44 -2.73 25.26
N LYS A 641 -14.25 -3.32 25.06
CA LYS A 641 -13.53 -4.09 26.11
C LYS A 641 -13.11 -3.19 27.28
N LEU A 642 -12.62 -1.99 27.00
CA LEU A 642 -12.20 -1.03 28.02
C LEU A 642 -13.39 -0.44 28.78
N GLU A 643 -14.44 -0.02 28.07
CA GLU A 643 -15.72 0.42 28.63
C GLU A 643 -16.28 -0.63 29.61
N ARG A 644 -16.33 -1.90 29.18
CA ARG A 644 -16.73 -3.00 30.05
C ARG A 644 -15.78 -3.19 31.24
N ALA A 645 -14.46 -3.20 31.03
CA ALA A 645 -13.50 -3.38 32.12
C ALA A 645 -13.55 -2.26 33.17
N LEU A 646 -13.91 -1.02 32.79
CA LEU A 646 -14.10 0.09 33.72
C LEU A 646 -15.43 0.00 34.50
N ASN A 647 -16.47 -0.56 33.88
CA ASN A 647 -17.79 -0.74 34.52
C ASN A 647 -17.86 -2.01 35.39
N ASP A 648 -17.20 -3.09 34.99
CA ASP A 648 -17.10 -4.35 35.74
C ASP A 648 -16.00 -4.25 36.84
N GLY A 649 -15.04 -3.34 36.68
CA GLY A 649 -13.90 -3.14 37.60
C GLY A 649 -14.26 -2.50 38.94
N THR A 650 -15.43 -1.88 39.08
CA THR A 650 -15.94 -1.34 40.36
C THR A 650 -16.56 -2.39 41.29
N SER A 651 -16.27 -3.68 41.10
CA SER A 651 -16.89 -4.77 41.86
C SER A 651 -16.00 -6.02 42.06
N ILE A 652 -14.68 -5.86 42.12
CA ILE A 652 -13.74 -6.98 42.33
C ILE A 652 -12.69 -6.65 43.40
N ASP A 653 -12.74 -7.42 44.48
CA ASP A 653 -11.67 -7.68 45.48
C ASP A 653 -11.07 -6.49 46.27
N ASP A 654 -11.91 -5.72 46.97
CA ASP A 654 -11.52 -5.20 48.29
C ASP A 654 -11.72 -6.31 49.33
N ASN A 655 -10.62 -6.81 49.91
CA ASN A 655 -10.64 -7.88 50.93
C ASN A 655 -9.68 -7.59 52.11
N ASP A 656 -9.29 -6.32 52.27
CA ASP A 656 -8.57 -5.77 53.43
C ASP A 656 -9.52 -4.84 54.21
N GLU A 657 -9.59 -5.00 55.54
CA GLU A 657 -10.60 -4.33 56.37
C GLU A 657 -10.27 -2.85 56.67
N ILE A 658 -10.78 -1.91 55.88
CA ILE A 658 -10.87 -0.47 56.25
C ILE A 658 -12.29 0.07 55.96
N PRO A 659 -13.08 0.44 56.99
CA PRO A 659 -14.44 0.93 56.81
C PRO A 659 -14.48 2.46 56.56
N GLU A 660 -14.17 2.88 55.34
CA GLU A 660 -14.60 4.19 54.81
C GLU A 660 -15.66 4.00 53.69
N SER A 661 -16.48 5.02 53.42
CA SER A 661 -17.78 4.85 52.77
C SER A 661 -17.73 4.56 51.26
N ALA A 662 -17.87 3.28 50.90
CA ALA A 662 -17.81 2.75 49.53
C ALA A 662 -19.03 3.05 48.62
N GLU A 663 -19.63 4.24 48.71
CA GLU A 663 -20.76 4.64 47.85
C GLU A 663 -20.41 5.68 46.76
N ASP A 664 -19.33 6.47 46.94
CA ASP A 664 -19.32 7.85 46.43
C ASP A 664 -18.38 8.15 45.22
N ARG A 665 -17.99 7.15 44.41
CA ARG A 665 -17.38 7.44 43.08
C ARG A 665 -17.52 6.39 41.98
N LYS A 666 -18.75 6.06 41.58
CA LYS A 666 -18.99 5.37 40.30
C LYS A 666 -18.49 6.22 39.12
N LEU A 667 -17.53 5.71 38.34
CA LEU A 667 -16.94 6.41 37.20
C LEU A 667 -17.99 6.69 36.10
N ARG A 668 -18.11 7.94 35.67
CA ARG A 668 -19.01 8.33 34.57
C ARG A 668 -18.29 8.14 33.23
N VAL A 669 -18.31 6.90 32.74
CA VAL A 669 -17.73 6.53 31.43
C VAL A 669 -18.73 6.83 30.31
N TRP A 670 -18.28 7.44 29.21
CA TRP A 670 -19.09 7.62 28.00
C TRP A 670 -18.30 7.18 26.77
N ALA A 671 -18.90 6.37 25.88
CA ALA A 671 -18.24 5.81 24.71
C ALA A 671 -18.97 6.14 23.40
N ILE A 672 -18.24 6.60 22.38
CA ILE A 672 -18.79 6.91 21.05
C ILE A 672 -18.08 6.11 19.94
N HIS A 673 -18.87 5.27 19.28
CA HIS A 673 -18.43 4.37 18.24
C HIS A 673 -19.52 4.05 17.21
N SER A 674 -19.15 3.37 16.12
CA SER A 674 -19.99 3.24 14.93
C SER A 674 -21.30 2.45 15.10
N GLU A 675 -21.53 1.84 16.26
CA GLU A 675 -22.81 1.21 16.63
C GLU A 675 -23.77 2.15 17.38
N ASN A 676 -23.27 3.25 17.98
CA ASN A 676 -24.09 4.15 18.80
C ASN A 676 -23.98 5.65 18.43
N SER A 677 -23.06 6.05 17.54
CA SER A 677 -22.86 7.45 17.15
C SER A 677 -24.03 8.11 16.41
N GLY A 678 -25.04 7.32 16.01
CA GLY A 678 -26.30 7.80 15.45
C GLY A 678 -27.49 7.79 16.44
N SER A 679 -27.30 7.38 17.69
CA SER A 679 -28.38 7.48 18.70
C SER A 679 -28.70 8.95 18.99
N GLU A 680 -29.96 9.24 19.30
CA GLU A 680 -30.43 10.60 19.55
C GLU A 680 -29.63 11.29 20.67
N GLU A 681 -29.37 10.57 21.76
CA GLU A 681 -28.50 10.95 22.87
C GLU A 681 -27.10 11.34 22.39
N ASN A 682 -26.45 10.51 21.56
CA ASN A 682 -25.10 10.79 21.06
C ASN A 682 -25.09 11.91 20.02
N VAL A 683 -26.13 12.07 19.20
CA VAL A 683 -26.24 13.19 18.25
C VAL A 683 -26.38 14.52 19.01
N ILE A 684 -27.12 14.54 20.11
CA ILE A 684 -27.22 15.70 21.02
C ILE A 684 -25.86 15.93 21.72
N PHE A 685 -25.25 14.89 22.30
CA PHE A 685 -23.94 14.97 22.95
C PHE A 685 -22.85 15.49 22.01
N ILE A 686 -22.81 15.04 20.75
CA ILE A 686 -21.85 15.49 19.73
C ILE A 686 -22.08 16.96 19.35
N ARG A 687 -23.35 17.37 19.23
CA ARG A 687 -23.73 18.76 18.93
C ARG A 687 -23.33 19.72 20.05
N GLU A 688 -23.46 19.31 21.31
CA GLU A 688 -23.24 20.14 22.49
C GLU A 688 -21.98 19.73 23.27
N ILE A 689 -21.03 19.07 22.61
CA ILE A 689 -19.88 18.37 23.22
C ILE A 689 -19.03 19.24 24.14
N ASN A 690 -18.88 20.53 23.83
CA ASN A 690 -18.10 21.48 24.65
C ASN A 690 -18.81 21.89 25.96
N ILE A 691 -20.05 21.44 26.16
CA ILE A 691 -20.80 21.51 27.41
C ILE A 691 -20.89 20.09 28.00
N ALA A 692 -21.37 19.13 27.21
CA ALA A 692 -21.71 17.78 27.67
C ALA A 692 -20.52 16.94 28.21
N ILE A 693 -19.27 17.22 27.80
CA ILE A 693 -18.10 16.53 28.37
C ILE A 693 -17.88 16.80 29.86
N LYS A 694 -18.45 17.88 30.42
CA LYS A 694 -18.17 18.30 31.82
C LYS A 694 -18.68 17.30 32.86
N ASP A 695 -19.69 16.53 32.49
CA ASP A 695 -20.36 15.57 33.37
C ASP A 695 -19.84 14.13 33.25
N ILE A 696 -18.71 13.91 32.57
CA ILE A 696 -18.10 12.58 32.40
C ILE A 696 -16.65 12.53 32.91
N ASP A 697 -16.24 11.36 33.41
CA ASP A 697 -14.90 11.14 33.96
C ASP A 697 -13.95 10.48 32.95
N ALA A 698 -14.47 9.62 32.08
CA ALA A 698 -13.72 8.96 31.01
C ALA A 698 -14.49 9.04 29.68
N PHE A 699 -13.86 9.57 28.63
CA PHE A 699 -14.45 9.67 27.29
C PHE A 699 -13.73 8.77 26.29
N LEU A 700 -14.43 7.75 25.77
CA LEU A 700 -13.86 6.67 24.96
C LEU A 700 -14.32 6.78 23.50
N ILE A 701 -13.37 6.84 22.56
CA ILE A 701 -13.64 7.33 21.19
C ILE A 701 -13.03 6.41 20.13
N THR A 702 -13.75 6.26 19.02
CA THR A 702 -13.29 5.61 17.78
C THR A 702 -13.42 6.58 16.57
N PRO A 703 -13.04 6.19 15.33
CA PRO A 703 -13.07 7.06 14.15
C PRO A 703 -14.45 7.59 13.73
N SER A 704 -15.50 7.20 14.45
CA SER A 704 -16.87 7.72 14.29
C SER A 704 -16.99 9.19 14.74
N LEU A 705 -16.14 9.63 15.69
CA LEU A 705 -16.05 11.02 16.15
C LEU A 705 -14.88 11.80 15.50
N SER A 706 -14.06 11.17 14.64
CA SER A 706 -12.76 11.73 14.25
C SER A 706 -12.80 12.86 13.20
N SER A 707 -13.99 13.32 12.80
CA SER A 707 -14.24 14.24 11.68
C SER A 707 -15.28 15.29 12.05
N GLY A 708 -15.02 16.57 11.74
CA GLY A 708 -16.04 17.63 11.87
C GLY A 708 -16.46 18.03 13.29
N VAL A 709 -15.79 17.53 14.32
CA VAL A 709 -15.99 17.91 15.73
C VAL A 709 -14.70 18.53 16.27
N ASP A 710 -14.83 19.59 17.07
CA ASP A 710 -13.74 20.27 17.77
C ASP A 710 -14.05 20.37 19.27
N ILE A 711 -13.23 19.72 20.10
CA ILE A 711 -13.37 19.77 21.55
C ILE A 711 -12.39 20.83 22.08
N SER A 712 -12.90 22.03 22.32
CA SER A 712 -12.15 23.23 22.68
C SER A 712 -12.30 23.64 24.15
N SER A 713 -13.35 23.19 24.84
CA SER A 713 -13.49 23.41 26.29
C SER A 713 -12.47 22.56 27.06
N TYR A 714 -11.84 23.14 28.08
CA TYR A 714 -10.98 22.39 29.00
C TYR A 714 -11.83 21.51 29.91
N HIS A 715 -11.48 20.23 29.99
CA HIS A 715 -12.09 19.26 30.91
C HIS A 715 -11.17 18.08 31.21
N PHE A 716 -10.59 17.46 30.18
CA PHE A 716 -9.69 16.31 30.33
C PHE A 716 -8.24 16.76 30.64
N ASP A 717 -7.59 16.07 31.59
CA ASP A 717 -6.22 16.30 32.04
C ASP A 717 -5.17 15.68 31.10
N ALA A 718 -5.53 14.65 30.34
CA ALA A 718 -4.66 13.96 29.40
C ALA A 718 -5.44 13.22 28.30
N VAL A 719 -4.76 12.94 27.17
CA VAL A 719 -5.31 12.19 26.03
C VAL A 719 -4.52 10.89 25.82
N PHE A 720 -5.21 9.76 25.83
CA PHE A 720 -4.64 8.43 25.61
C PHE A 720 -4.95 7.95 24.18
N GLY A 721 -3.99 7.31 23.51
CA GLY A 721 -4.13 6.76 22.17
C GLY A 721 -3.66 5.32 22.09
N VAL A 722 -4.57 4.39 21.77
CA VAL A 722 -4.27 2.95 21.65
C VAL A 722 -4.62 2.48 20.25
N PHE A 723 -3.61 2.37 19.39
CA PHE A 723 -3.80 2.06 17.97
C PHE A 723 -3.29 0.66 17.62
N HIS A 724 -4.17 -0.21 17.12
CA HIS A 724 -3.86 -1.60 16.79
C HIS A 724 -3.41 -1.81 15.34
N ALA A 725 -3.32 -0.76 14.51
CA ALA A 725 -3.04 -0.85 13.07
C ALA A 725 -4.06 -1.76 12.33
N VAL A 726 -5.32 -1.63 12.74
CA VAL A 726 -6.49 -2.38 12.25
C VAL A 726 -7.15 -1.66 11.07
N SER A 727 -7.27 -0.33 11.13
CA SER A 727 -8.08 0.42 10.17
C SER A 727 -7.50 1.73 9.65
N GLN A 728 -6.52 2.34 10.33
CA GLN A 728 -6.15 3.75 10.11
C GLN A 728 -4.68 4.02 9.78
N SER A 729 -4.45 5.11 9.04
CA SER A 729 -3.12 5.69 8.80
C SER A 729 -2.63 6.52 9.98
N ALA A 730 -1.32 6.84 9.99
CA ALA A 730 -0.73 7.74 10.98
C ALA A 730 -1.40 9.13 11.00
N THR A 731 -1.81 9.65 9.84
CA THR A 731 -2.54 10.93 9.74
C THR A 731 -3.93 10.85 10.36
N GLU A 732 -4.66 9.75 10.17
CA GLU A 732 -5.98 9.52 10.78
C GLU A 732 -5.89 9.27 12.30
N CYS A 733 -4.81 8.63 12.78
CA CYS A 733 -4.50 8.48 14.20
C CYS A 733 -4.13 9.82 14.86
N ALA A 734 -3.22 10.59 14.25
CA ALA A 734 -2.82 11.91 14.75
C ALA A 734 -4.01 12.87 14.81
N GLN A 735 -4.89 12.88 13.81
CA GLN A 735 -6.10 13.71 13.83
C GLN A 735 -7.00 13.44 15.04
N GLN A 736 -7.15 12.18 15.48
CA GLN A 736 -7.96 11.84 16.66
C GLN A 736 -7.35 12.36 17.96
N LEU A 737 -6.04 12.15 18.15
CA LEU A 737 -5.29 12.70 19.29
C LEU A 737 -5.48 14.23 19.39
N TRP A 738 -5.54 14.90 18.24
CA TRP A 738 -5.70 16.35 18.14
C TRP A 738 -7.15 16.87 18.15
N ARG A 739 -8.19 16.02 18.30
CA ARG A 739 -9.59 16.50 18.44
C ARG A 739 -9.83 17.24 19.76
N TYR A 740 -9.09 16.90 20.82
CA TYR A 740 -9.02 17.68 22.05
C TYR A 740 -7.96 18.78 21.93
N ARG A 741 -8.42 20.02 21.82
CA ARG A 741 -7.62 21.21 21.51
C ARG A 741 -6.83 21.79 22.70
N PRO A 742 -7.29 21.74 23.96
CA PRO A 742 -6.49 22.18 25.11
C PRO A 742 -5.15 21.47 25.22
N ASP A 743 -4.13 22.19 25.67
CA ASP A 743 -2.76 21.69 25.69
C ASP A 743 -2.50 20.80 26.91
N VAL A 744 -2.42 19.49 26.67
CA VAL A 744 -2.32 18.44 27.71
C VAL A 744 -1.39 17.31 27.25
N PRO A 745 -0.75 16.58 28.18
CA PRO A 745 0.06 15.42 27.83
C PRO A 745 -0.74 14.35 27.07
N MET A 746 -0.05 13.71 26.12
CA MET A 746 -0.54 12.55 25.39
C MET A 746 0.16 11.29 25.88
N TYR A 747 -0.57 10.19 26.00
CA TYR A 747 -0.05 8.86 26.28
C TYR A 747 -0.38 7.99 25.08
N VAL A 748 0.62 7.45 24.37
CA VAL A 748 0.43 6.79 23.07
C VAL A 748 1.09 5.42 23.05
N TRP A 749 0.32 4.44 22.60
CA TRP A 749 0.79 3.11 22.24
C TRP A 749 0.29 2.75 20.84
N VAL A 750 1.15 2.08 20.07
CA VAL A 750 0.81 1.54 18.75
C VAL A 750 1.27 0.09 18.66
N ALA A 751 0.48 -0.79 18.04
CA ALA A 751 0.87 -2.17 17.80
C ALA A 751 2.20 -2.27 17.02
N PRO A 752 3.07 -3.23 17.35
CA PRO A 752 4.37 -3.37 16.68
C PRO A 752 4.26 -3.88 15.23
N ARG A 753 3.12 -4.49 14.86
CA ARG A 753 2.80 -5.01 13.52
C ARG A 753 1.27 -4.98 13.32
N PRO A 754 0.75 -4.83 12.08
CA PRO A 754 -0.67 -4.98 11.81
C PRO A 754 -1.15 -6.43 12.06
N PRO A 755 -2.32 -6.64 12.69
CA PRO A 755 -2.81 -7.98 13.07
C PRO A 755 -3.21 -8.87 11.89
N PHE A 756 -3.42 -8.29 10.71
CA PHE A 756 -3.76 -9.01 9.48
C PHE A 756 -2.54 -9.28 8.58
N GLY A 757 -1.33 -8.98 9.06
CA GLY A 757 -0.09 -9.07 8.29
C GLY A 757 0.13 -7.88 7.34
N TYR A 758 1.20 -7.96 6.55
CA TYR A 758 1.64 -6.85 5.69
C TYR A 758 0.91 -6.84 4.33
N ALA A 759 0.39 -5.68 3.95
CA ALA A 759 -0.22 -5.44 2.64
C ALA A 759 0.81 -4.93 1.59
N GLU A 760 0.48 -5.06 0.30
CA GLU A 760 1.31 -4.52 -0.80
C GLU A 760 1.35 -2.98 -0.74
N THR A 761 2.52 -2.39 -0.92
CA THR A 761 2.72 -0.93 -0.84
C THR A 761 3.07 -0.29 -2.18
N ASN A 762 3.48 -1.09 -3.17
CA ASN A 762 3.85 -0.57 -4.48
C ASN A 762 2.61 -0.40 -5.37
N ALA A 763 2.19 0.86 -5.59
CA ALA A 763 1.03 1.22 -6.41
C ALA A 763 1.02 0.56 -7.80
N ARG A 764 2.17 0.44 -8.46
CA ARG A 764 2.28 -0.25 -9.75
C ARG A 764 1.94 -1.73 -9.62
N ARG A 765 2.45 -2.42 -8.59
CA ARG A 765 2.11 -3.83 -8.30
C ARG A 765 0.64 -4.01 -7.92
N ILE A 766 0.02 -3.00 -7.30
CA ILE A 766 -1.43 -3.00 -7.02
C ILE A 766 -2.21 -2.91 -8.35
N LYS A 767 -1.87 -1.97 -9.25
CA LYS A 767 -2.49 -1.87 -10.59
C LYS A 767 -2.29 -3.15 -11.41
N GLU A 768 -1.07 -3.68 -11.48
CA GLU A 768 -0.75 -4.95 -12.16
C GLU A 768 -1.60 -6.11 -11.61
N LYS A 769 -1.75 -6.25 -10.29
CA LYS A 769 -2.57 -7.30 -9.66
C LYS A 769 -4.08 -7.13 -9.88
N ILE A 770 -4.57 -5.91 -10.07
CA ILE A 770 -5.98 -5.65 -10.41
C ILE A 770 -6.21 -6.02 -11.89
N LEU A 771 -5.39 -5.48 -12.79
CA LEU A 771 -5.51 -5.73 -14.24
C LEU A 771 -5.37 -7.22 -14.58
N GLN A 772 -4.41 -7.95 -13.98
CA GLN A 772 -4.26 -9.39 -14.20
C GLN A 772 -5.51 -10.19 -13.80
N LYS A 773 -6.20 -9.83 -12.70
CA LYS A 773 -7.45 -10.49 -12.30
C LYS A 773 -8.59 -10.24 -13.30
N ASN A 774 -8.64 -9.03 -13.85
CA ASN A 774 -9.61 -8.61 -14.85
C ASN A 774 -9.36 -9.29 -16.21
N GLU A 775 -8.09 -9.41 -16.63
CA GLU A 775 -7.66 -10.12 -17.84
C GLU A 775 -8.01 -11.61 -17.77
N MET A 776 -7.68 -12.27 -16.65
CA MET A 776 -8.01 -13.68 -16.37
C MET A 776 -9.51 -14.01 -16.37
N THR A 777 -10.38 -13.01 -16.53
CA THR A 777 -11.85 -13.15 -16.51
C THR A 777 -12.55 -12.47 -17.68
N ALA A 778 -11.89 -11.59 -18.43
CA ALA A 778 -12.44 -10.97 -19.63
C ALA A 778 -12.79 -12.00 -20.72
N PHE A 779 -11.89 -12.99 -20.94
CA PHE A 779 -12.12 -14.04 -21.93
C PHE A 779 -13.24 -15.02 -21.51
N LEU A 780 -13.37 -15.31 -20.21
CA LEU A 780 -14.41 -16.20 -19.67
C LEU A 780 -15.84 -15.64 -19.82
N ILE A 781 -15.99 -14.33 -20.01
CA ILE A 781 -17.28 -13.61 -19.98
C ILE A 781 -17.69 -13.12 -21.40
N ARG A 782 -16.95 -13.54 -22.46
CA ARG A 782 -17.19 -13.16 -23.87
C ARG A 782 -17.24 -11.65 -24.12
N ILE A 783 -16.25 -10.92 -23.59
CA ILE A 783 -15.99 -9.53 -23.98
C ILE A 783 -15.26 -9.52 -25.34
N ASP A 784 -15.69 -8.64 -26.24
CA ASP A 784 -15.16 -8.49 -27.59
C ASP A 784 -13.73 -7.89 -27.57
N ARG A 785 -12.75 -8.60 -28.15
CA ARG A 785 -11.32 -8.24 -28.07
C ARG A 785 -10.89 -7.14 -29.04
N GLU A 786 -11.60 -6.91 -30.15
CA GLU A 786 -11.25 -5.85 -31.11
C GLU A 786 -11.86 -4.50 -30.74
N THR A 787 -13.04 -4.48 -30.12
CA THR A 787 -13.79 -3.24 -29.82
C THR A 787 -13.77 -2.84 -28.33
N GLY A 788 -13.62 -3.79 -27.40
CA GLY A 788 -13.30 -3.52 -25.99
C GLY A 788 -14.33 -2.76 -25.13
N ARG A 789 -15.54 -2.45 -25.63
CA ARG A 789 -16.44 -1.50 -24.97
C ARG A 789 -17.21 -2.05 -23.75
N ARG A 790 -16.67 -1.78 -22.56
CA ARG A 790 -17.27 -0.70 -21.74
C ARG A 790 -16.34 0.51 -21.80
N GLY A 791 -16.84 1.71 -21.49
CA GLY A 791 -16.09 2.95 -21.68
C GLY A 791 -14.71 2.92 -21.02
N ALA A 792 -13.69 3.49 -21.69
CA ALA A 792 -12.33 3.51 -21.17
C ALA A 792 -12.31 4.13 -19.77
N GLU A 793 -11.74 3.41 -18.80
CA GLU A 793 -11.52 3.95 -17.48
C GLU A 793 -10.65 5.21 -17.59
N LYS A 794 -10.95 6.23 -16.78
CA LYS A 794 -10.07 7.37 -16.64
C LYS A 794 -8.82 6.87 -15.92
N ASP A 795 -7.76 6.58 -16.66
CA ASP A 795 -6.53 5.92 -16.16
C ASP A 795 -5.98 6.60 -14.89
N TRP A 796 -6.08 7.93 -14.82
CA TRP A 796 -5.69 8.73 -13.65
C TRP A 796 -6.48 8.40 -12.37
N ALA A 797 -7.75 7.99 -12.47
CA ALA A 797 -8.55 7.58 -11.32
C ALA A 797 -8.15 6.18 -10.81
N LEU A 798 -7.82 5.26 -11.72
CA LEU A 798 -7.25 3.95 -11.38
C LEU A 798 -5.85 4.13 -10.75
N ASP A 799 -4.99 4.93 -11.36
CA ASP A 799 -3.65 5.23 -10.83
C ASP A 799 -3.71 5.93 -9.47
N ALA A 800 -4.60 6.90 -9.26
CA ALA A 800 -4.80 7.53 -7.96
C ALA A 800 -5.35 6.52 -6.93
N SER A 801 -6.30 5.66 -7.31
CA SER A 801 -6.84 4.61 -6.45
C SER A 801 -5.75 3.62 -6.02
N CYS A 802 -4.86 3.20 -6.93
CA CYS A 802 -3.73 2.33 -6.61
C CYS A 802 -2.65 3.04 -5.77
N GLN A 803 -2.41 4.34 -5.99
CA GLN A 803 -1.47 5.13 -5.19
C GLN A 803 -1.96 5.35 -3.76
N ILE A 804 -3.23 5.75 -3.56
CA ILE A 804 -3.85 5.90 -2.23
C ILE A 804 -3.76 4.58 -1.44
N GLU A 805 -4.03 3.45 -2.10
CA GLU A 805 -3.93 2.13 -1.46
C GLU A 805 -2.49 1.79 -1.07
N GLY A 806 -1.51 2.01 -1.95
CA GLY A 806 -0.10 1.82 -1.63
C GLY A 806 0.38 2.70 -0.46
N GLN A 807 -0.06 3.96 -0.43
CA GLN A 807 0.22 4.90 0.67
C GLN A 807 -0.44 4.44 2.00
N ARG A 808 -1.72 4.06 1.98
CA ARG A 808 -2.48 3.62 3.16
C ARG A 808 -1.90 2.32 3.73
N ASN A 809 -1.64 1.34 2.86
CA ASN A 809 -1.02 0.07 3.21
C ASN A 809 0.37 0.28 3.80
N TRP A 810 1.18 1.19 3.24
CA TRP A 810 2.49 1.52 3.80
C TRP A 810 2.40 2.14 5.20
N SER A 811 1.44 3.04 5.42
CA SER A 811 1.22 3.67 6.73
C SER A 811 0.77 2.64 7.78
N ILE A 812 -0.23 1.80 7.46
CA ILE A 812 -0.72 0.73 8.36
C ILE A 812 0.39 -0.30 8.66
N ASN A 813 1.15 -0.73 7.63
CA ASN A 813 2.27 -1.65 7.77
C ASN A 813 3.35 -1.15 8.75
N ASN A 814 3.50 0.17 8.90
CA ASN A 814 4.57 0.81 9.68
C ASN A 814 4.03 1.76 10.77
N LEU A 815 2.77 1.60 11.20
CA LEU A 815 2.03 2.64 11.92
C LEU A 815 2.74 3.16 13.18
N ARG A 816 3.43 2.28 13.91
CA ARG A 816 4.22 2.63 15.11
C ARG A 816 5.32 3.64 14.80
N SER A 817 6.09 3.44 13.73
CA SER A 817 7.15 4.38 13.33
C SER A 817 6.62 5.60 12.57
N ASP A 818 5.58 5.41 11.75
CA ASP A 818 4.95 6.48 10.97
C ASP A 818 4.26 7.52 11.88
N LEU A 819 3.47 7.08 12.88
CA LEU A 819 2.83 8.00 13.84
C LEU A 819 3.85 8.70 14.74
N ARG A 820 4.89 8.01 15.23
CA ARG A 820 5.95 8.62 16.05
C ARG A 820 6.67 9.74 15.30
N SER A 821 6.97 9.50 14.02
CA SER A 821 7.57 10.49 13.12
C SER A 821 6.64 11.66 12.83
N LEU A 822 5.34 11.40 12.58
CA LEU A 822 4.38 12.46 12.33
C LEU A 822 4.19 13.38 13.55
N LEU A 823 4.12 12.81 14.76
CA LEU A 823 4.01 13.60 15.99
C LEU A 823 5.25 14.47 16.25
N LEU A 824 6.45 14.01 15.87
CA LEU A 824 7.67 14.83 15.87
C LEU A 824 7.60 15.97 14.83
N GLU A 825 7.14 15.69 13.60
CA GLU A 825 6.97 16.71 12.55
C GLU A 825 5.90 17.77 12.87
N MET A 826 4.90 17.41 13.68
CA MET A 826 3.92 18.33 14.26
C MET A 826 4.49 19.16 15.42
N GLY A 827 5.75 18.95 15.83
CA GLY A 827 6.43 19.73 16.87
C GLY A 827 6.16 19.26 18.30
N ASN A 828 5.95 17.96 18.54
CA ASN A 828 5.73 17.40 19.87
C ASN A 828 6.97 16.70 20.43
N THR A 829 7.13 16.70 21.75
CA THR A 829 8.24 16.04 22.44
C THR A 829 7.88 14.59 22.74
N ILE A 830 8.62 13.63 22.19
CA ILE A 830 8.41 12.20 22.46
C ILE A 830 9.25 11.77 23.68
N ILE A 831 8.60 11.34 24.76
CA ILE A 831 9.22 10.73 25.93
C ILE A 831 9.04 9.20 25.82
N PRO A 832 10.09 8.40 25.57
CA PRO A 832 9.96 6.95 25.54
C PRO A 832 9.68 6.39 26.94
N LEU A 833 8.75 5.43 27.01
CA LEU A 833 8.49 4.60 28.18
C LEU A 833 8.84 3.13 27.87
N GLY A 834 9.08 2.34 28.92
CA GLY A 834 9.58 0.96 28.82
C GLY A 834 8.66 0.00 28.05
N ASP A 835 9.20 -1.18 27.73
CA ASP A 835 8.49 -2.23 26.98
C ASP A 835 7.71 -3.23 27.85
N GLY A 836 7.75 -3.04 29.18
CA GLY A 836 7.00 -3.80 30.17
C GLY A 836 5.49 -3.83 29.87
N GLY A 837 4.86 -4.97 30.17
CA GLY A 837 3.43 -5.18 30.01
C GLY A 837 2.79 -5.58 31.34
N ASP A 838 1.56 -5.15 31.55
CA ASP A 838 0.76 -5.51 32.72
C ASP A 838 -0.03 -6.81 32.46
N GLU A 839 0.07 -7.81 33.34
CA GLU A 839 -0.57 -9.11 33.15
C GLU A 839 -2.03 -9.17 33.61
N SER A 840 -2.38 -8.54 34.73
CA SER A 840 -3.76 -8.55 35.26
C SER A 840 -4.72 -7.82 34.31
N THR A 841 -4.33 -6.65 33.81
CA THR A 841 -5.05 -5.88 32.79
C THR A 841 -5.15 -6.66 31.48
N SER A 842 -4.11 -7.40 31.08
CA SER A 842 -4.13 -8.27 29.89
C SER A 842 -5.16 -9.41 30.04
N ARG A 843 -5.25 -10.03 31.23
CA ARG A 843 -6.25 -11.06 31.57
C ARG A 843 -7.66 -10.47 31.61
N SER A 844 -7.85 -9.30 32.25
CA SER A 844 -9.13 -8.59 32.35
C SER A 844 -9.68 -8.20 30.96
N LEU A 845 -8.88 -7.54 30.11
CA LEU A 845 -9.28 -7.20 28.74
C LEU A 845 -9.55 -8.43 27.85
N LYS A 846 -9.00 -9.61 28.20
CA LYS A 846 -9.38 -10.88 27.56
C LYS A 846 -10.76 -11.34 28.03
N ALA A 847 -10.99 -11.41 29.35
CA ALA A 847 -12.25 -11.82 29.96
C ALA A 847 -13.44 -10.94 29.53
N ALA A 848 -13.31 -9.61 29.64
CA ALA A 848 -14.32 -8.66 29.16
C ALA A 848 -14.63 -8.84 27.67
N GLY A 849 -13.64 -9.27 26.86
CA GLY A 849 -13.84 -9.57 25.45
C GLY A 849 -14.65 -10.83 25.17
N ILE A 850 -14.50 -11.87 26.00
CA ILE A 850 -15.28 -13.11 25.92
C ILE A 850 -16.73 -12.82 26.33
N ALA A 851 -16.93 -12.14 27.46
CA ALA A 851 -18.25 -11.76 27.96
C ALA A 851 -19.04 -10.87 26.98
N ILE A 852 -18.38 -9.95 26.25
CA ILE A 852 -19.01 -9.16 25.18
C ILE A 852 -19.50 -10.05 24.03
N ASP A 853 -18.75 -11.07 23.67
CA ASP A 853 -19.07 -11.95 22.53
C ASP A 853 -20.22 -12.90 22.91
N GLU A 854 -20.13 -13.56 24.08
CA GLU A 854 -21.21 -14.39 24.65
C GLU A 854 -22.52 -13.62 24.81
N GLU A 855 -22.45 -12.38 25.32
CA GLU A 855 -23.62 -11.52 25.49
C GLU A 855 -24.21 -11.09 24.14
N HIS A 856 -23.38 -10.82 23.13
CA HIS A 856 -23.84 -10.52 21.77
C HIS A 856 -24.52 -11.74 21.13
N TYR A 857 -23.92 -12.93 21.21
CA TYR A 857 -24.51 -14.17 20.68
C TYR A 857 -25.88 -14.45 21.32
N ARG A 858 -25.98 -14.29 22.65
CA ARG A 858 -27.25 -14.40 23.39
C ARG A 858 -28.26 -13.33 22.98
N LYS A 859 -27.83 -12.08 22.76
CA LYS A 859 -28.70 -10.97 22.34
C LYS A 859 -29.24 -11.14 20.93
N VAL A 860 -28.44 -11.61 19.97
CA VAL A 860 -28.90 -11.91 18.59
C VAL A 860 -29.88 -13.08 18.59
N ALA A 861 -29.56 -14.19 19.26
CA ALA A 861 -30.43 -15.37 19.33
C ALA A 861 -31.81 -15.05 19.93
N ASN A 862 -31.87 -14.17 20.95
CA ASN A 862 -33.10 -13.74 21.60
C ASN A 862 -33.74 -12.47 21.01
N ALA A 863 -33.21 -11.93 19.90
CA ALA A 863 -33.85 -10.80 19.21
C ALA A 863 -35.19 -11.22 18.58
N LYS A 864 -36.04 -10.25 18.25
CA LYS A 864 -37.32 -10.53 17.59
C LYS A 864 -37.09 -10.99 16.16
N ASP A 865 -37.95 -11.90 15.70
CA ASP A 865 -38.00 -12.27 14.29
C ASP A 865 -38.72 -11.16 13.50
N ILE A 866 -38.18 -10.84 12.33
CA ILE A 866 -38.71 -9.79 11.42
C ILE A 866 -38.93 -10.37 10.02
N ASP A 867 -39.72 -9.70 9.20
CA ASP A 867 -39.96 -10.14 7.82
C ASP A 867 -38.93 -9.55 6.84
N SER A 868 -38.84 -10.16 5.65
CA SER A 868 -37.91 -9.75 4.59
C SER A 868 -38.12 -8.28 4.14
N ARG A 869 -39.36 -7.78 4.21
CA ARG A 869 -39.68 -6.38 3.88
C ARG A 869 -39.13 -5.41 4.93
N THR A 870 -39.30 -5.72 6.22
CA THR A 870 -38.72 -4.94 7.33
C THR A 870 -37.20 -4.96 7.27
N TYR A 871 -36.59 -6.13 7.04
CA TYR A 871 -35.14 -6.25 6.85
C TYR A 871 -34.63 -5.38 5.69
N THR A 872 -35.26 -5.46 4.52
CA THR A 872 -34.86 -4.67 3.34
C THR A 872 -35.06 -3.16 3.57
N SER A 873 -36.15 -2.75 4.20
CA SER A 873 -36.39 -1.36 4.60
C SER A 873 -35.26 -0.85 5.51
N ARG A 874 -34.86 -1.65 6.50
CA ARG A 874 -33.78 -1.34 7.46
C ARG A 874 -32.39 -1.32 6.81
N GLN A 875 -32.13 -2.08 5.76
CA GLN A 875 -30.87 -1.97 4.99
C GLN A 875 -30.69 -0.61 4.27
N HIS A 876 -31.74 0.21 4.20
CA HIS A 876 -31.72 1.55 3.59
C HIS A 876 -31.86 2.70 4.60
N GLN A 877 -31.77 2.44 5.90
CA GLN A 877 -31.81 3.47 6.95
C GLN A 877 -30.40 3.91 7.35
N ASP A 878 -30.19 5.23 7.48
CA ASP A 878 -28.89 5.82 7.86
C ASP A 878 -28.45 5.45 9.30
N TYR A 879 -29.40 5.10 10.17
CA TYR A 879 -29.17 4.59 11.51
C TYR A 879 -30.24 3.55 11.87
N LEU A 880 -29.81 2.50 12.57
CA LEU A 880 -30.65 1.45 13.16
C LEU A 880 -30.44 1.45 14.66
N LYS A 881 -31.52 1.33 15.45
CA LYS A 881 -31.37 1.21 16.91
C LYS A 881 -30.69 -0.13 17.26
N PRO A 882 -30.02 -0.26 18.43
CA PRO A 882 -29.27 -1.47 18.78
C PRO A 882 -30.10 -2.75 18.69
N GLU A 883 -31.38 -2.69 19.07
CA GLU A 883 -32.33 -3.79 18.95
C GLU A 883 -32.57 -4.18 17.49
N GLU A 884 -32.72 -3.20 16.62
CA GLU A 884 -32.99 -3.39 15.19
C GLU A 884 -31.79 -3.96 14.44
N VAL A 885 -30.57 -3.64 14.87
CA VAL A 885 -29.33 -4.28 14.39
C VAL A 885 -29.32 -5.77 14.74
N LEU A 886 -29.66 -6.12 15.99
CA LEU A 886 -29.75 -7.51 16.44
C LEU A 886 -30.87 -8.28 15.72
N GLU A 887 -32.04 -7.67 15.54
CA GLU A 887 -33.16 -8.23 14.74
C GLU A 887 -32.75 -8.46 13.28
N CYS A 888 -32.01 -7.53 12.66
CA CYS A 888 -31.50 -7.68 11.30
C CYS A 888 -30.40 -8.75 11.18
N GLU A 889 -29.52 -8.87 12.19
CA GLU A 889 -28.50 -9.93 12.20
C GLU A 889 -29.13 -11.31 12.40
N LYS A 890 -30.13 -11.44 13.30
CA LYS A 890 -30.90 -12.67 13.47
C LYS A 890 -31.59 -13.07 12.17
N PHE A 891 -32.31 -12.15 11.52
CA PHE A 891 -32.95 -12.41 10.22
C PHE A 891 -31.93 -12.84 9.16
N ARG A 892 -30.80 -12.13 9.04
CA ARG A 892 -29.71 -12.48 8.10
C ARG A 892 -29.25 -13.92 8.32
N ILE A 893 -28.98 -14.32 9.56
CA ILE A 893 -28.51 -15.68 9.90
C ILE A 893 -29.61 -16.71 9.55
N GLN A 894 -30.86 -16.43 9.89
CA GLN A 894 -32.01 -17.29 9.60
C GLN A 894 -32.23 -17.52 8.10
N ASP A 895 -32.27 -16.46 7.28
CA ASP A 895 -32.38 -16.53 5.80
C ASP A 895 -31.14 -17.12 5.13
N THR A 896 -29.98 -17.03 5.79
CA THR A 896 -28.72 -17.59 5.26
C THR A 896 -28.62 -19.11 5.42
N TYR A 897 -28.97 -19.63 6.60
CA TYR A 897 -28.74 -21.04 6.97
C TYR A 897 -30.01 -21.89 7.00
N GLY A 898 -31.21 -21.29 7.06
CA GLY A 898 -32.48 -22.01 7.11
C GLY A 898 -32.77 -22.68 8.46
N MET A 899 -32.09 -22.25 9.52
CA MET A 899 -32.10 -22.87 10.84
C MET A 899 -32.56 -21.88 11.92
N SER A 900 -32.99 -22.39 13.08
CA SER A 900 -33.21 -21.58 14.28
C SER A 900 -31.90 -20.92 14.74
N VAL A 901 -31.94 -19.62 15.00
CA VAL A 901 -30.74 -18.86 15.43
C VAL A 901 -30.46 -19.11 16.90
N THR A 902 -29.48 -19.98 17.19
CA THR A 902 -28.93 -20.21 18.53
C THR A 902 -27.63 -19.43 18.72
N PRO A 903 -27.16 -19.17 19.96
CA PRO A 903 -25.91 -18.45 20.20
C PRO A 903 -24.70 -19.05 19.48
N GLU A 904 -24.62 -20.38 19.42
CA GLU A 904 -23.54 -21.13 18.77
C GLU A 904 -23.55 -20.94 17.25
N LEU A 905 -24.73 -20.75 16.64
CA LEU A 905 -24.85 -20.42 15.21
C LEU A 905 -24.43 -18.96 14.92
N VAL A 906 -24.68 -18.03 15.85
CA VAL A 906 -24.19 -16.65 15.74
C VAL A 906 -22.67 -16.60 15.83
N GLU A 907 -22.07 -17.37 16.74
CA GLU A 907 -20.61 -17.55 16.81
C GLU A 907 -20.05 -18.17 15.52
N LYS A 908 -20.60 -19.32 15.08
CA LYS A 908 -20.08 -20.06 13.92
C LYS A 908 -20.15 -19.24 12.62
N ASP A 909 -21.15 -18.36 12.48
CA ASP A 909 -21.33 -17.48 11.32
C ASP A 909 -20.20 -16.43 11.13
N ASP A 910 -19.58 -15.97 12.22
CA ASP A 910 -18.48 -14.99 12.24
C ASP A 910 -18.78 -13.73 11.41
N SER A 911 -19.91 -13.07 11.72
CA SER A 911 -20.45 -11.88 11.03
C SER A 911 -20.52 -12.06 9.49
N GLY A 912 -21.06 -13.20 9.06
CA GLY A 912 -21.20 -13.60 7.67
C GLY A 912 -19.87 -13.90 6.98
N ARG A 913 -18.83 -14.35 7.71
CA ARG A 913 -17.62 -14.93 7.09
C ARG A 913 -17.83 -16.40 6.74
N LEU A 914 -18.54 -17.19 7.56
CA LEU A 914 -18.77 -18.61 7.26
C LEU A 914 -19.52 -18.81 5.95
N ILE A 915 -20.64 -18.12 5.73
CA ILE A 915 -21.39 -18.23 4.47
C ILE A 915 -20.55 -17.87 3.25
N LYS A 916 -19.59 -16.93 3.34
CA LYS A 916 -18.68 -16.62 2.22
C LYS A 916 -17.76 -17.79 1.87
N LYS A 917 -17.37 -18.60 2.87
CA LYS A 917 -16.64 -19.85 2.68
C LYS A 917 -17.53 -20.93 2.05
N ILE A 918 -18.74 -21.11 2.58
CA ILE A 918 -19.72 -22.09 2.04
C ILE A 918 -20.10 -21.76 0.59
N VAL A 919 -20.27 -20.49 0.24
CA VAL A 919 -20.51 -20.05 -1.15
C VAL A 919 -19.29 -20.31 -2.07
N ALA A 920 -18.07 -20.28 -1.52
CA ALA A 920 -16.88 -20.68 -2.28
C ALA A 920 -16.77 -22.22 -2.42
N LEU A 921 -17.29 -22.99 -1.47
CA LEU A 921 -17.40 -24.45 -1.56
C LEU A 921 -18.46 -24.86 -2.59
N GLU A 922 -19.66 -24.28 -2.49
CA GLU A 922 -20.76 -24.39 -3.45
C GLU A 922 -20.27 -24.13 -4.89
N ALA A 923 -19.45 -23.10 -5.08
CA ALA A 923 -18.88 -22.75 -6.36
C ALA A 923 -17.85 -23.77 -6.90
N ILE A 924 -17.02 -24.40 -6.06
CA ILE A 924 -16.00 -25.37 -6.52
C ILE A 924 -16.54 -26.81 -6.64
N LEU A 925 -17.60 -27.14 -5.90
CA LEU A 925 -18.31 -28.41 -6.04
C LEU A 925 -19.22 -28.44 -7.29
N ALA A 926 -19.88 -27.32 -7.62
CA ALA A 926 -20.67 -27.20 -8.85
C ALA A 926 -19.86 -27.59 -10.10
N ASP A 927 -20.54 -28.22 -11.06
CA ASP A 927 -19.87 -28.73 -12.26
C ASP A 927 -19.31 -27.60 -13.13
N PRO A 928 -18.06 -27.75 -13.64
CA PRO A 928 -17.48 -26.79 -14.56
C PRO A 928 -18.27 -26.69 -15.87
N GLY A 929 -18.19 -25.53 -16.51
CA GLY A 929 -18.69 -25.36 -17.87
C GLY A 929 -17.74 -25.94 -18.92
N GLU A 930 -18.10 -25.73 -20.19
CA GLU A 930 -17.33 -26.16 -21.36
C GLU A 930 -15.87 -25.67 -21.34
N MET A 931 -14.98 -26.40 -22.01
CA MET A 931 -13.61 -25.96 -22.29
C MET A 931 -13.64 -24.84 -23.33
N ILE A 932 -13.07 -23.69 -22.99
CA ILE A 932 -12.89 -22.55 -23.88
C ILE A 932 -11.41 -22.45 -24.23
N THR A 933 -11.06 -22.62 -25.51
CA THR A 933 -9.74 -22.26 -26.04
C THR A 933 -9.71 -20.76 -26.29
N ASP A 934 -8.70 -20.05 -25.77
CA ASP A 934 -8.50 -18.64 -26.10
C ASP A 934 -7.67 -18.46 -27.39
N GLU A 935 -7.61 -17.24 -27.93
CA GLU A 935 -6.89 -16.94 -29.19
C GLU A 935 -5.36 -17.11 -29.10
N GLN A 936 -4.83 -17.54 -27.95
CA GLN A 936 -3.42 -17.93 -27.76
C GLN A 936 -3.30 -19.48 -27.68
N GLU A 937 -4.33 -20.19 -28.15
CA GLU A 937 -4.51 -21.66 -28.11
C GLU A 937 -4.53 -22.26 -26.69
N ARG A 938 -4.79 -21.43 -25.65
CA ARG A 938 -4.75 -21.89 -24.26
C ARG A 938 -6.12 -22.40 -23.82
N GLU A 939 -6.23 -23.70 -23.62
CA GLU A 939 -7.42 -24.34 -23.06
C GLU A 939 -7.70 -23.85 -21.62
N CYS A 940 -8.93 -23.40 -21.39
CA CYS A 940 -9.42 -22.93 -20.10
C CYS A 940 -10.84 -23.45 -19.82
N VAL A 941 -10.98 -24.25 -18.76
CA VAL A 941 -12.28 -24.66 -18.23
C VAL A 941 -13.09 -23.42 -17.82
N SER A 942 -14.33 -23.29 -18.31
CA SER A 942 -15.20 -22.17 -17.94
C SER A 942 -15.84 -22.35 -16.55
N PRO A 943 -16.05 -21.25 -15.79
CA PRO A 943 -16.62 -21.31 -14.45
C PRO A 943 -18.11 -21.70 -14.49
N PRO A 944 -18.63 -22.40 -13.46
CA PRO A 944 -20.04 -22.77 -13.37
C PRO A 944 -20.95 -21.55 -13.49
N THR A 945 -22.15 -21.72 -14.05
CA THR A 945 -23.10 -20.63 -14.34
C THR A 945 -23.34 -19.70 -13.15
N VAL A 946 -23.47 -20.25 -11.93
CA VAL A 946 -23.65 -19.49 -10.67
C VAL A 946 -22.48 -18.53 -10.33
N VAL A 947 -21.27 -18.79 -10.85
CA VAL A 947 -20.09 -17.94 -10.71
C VAL A 947 -20.02 -16.93 -11.86
N ALA A 948 -20.27 -17.39 -13.09
CA ALA A 948 -20.25 -16.56 -14.30
C ALA A 948 -21.32 -15.45 -14.27
N GLU A 949 -22.57 -15.78 -13.92
CA GLU A 949 -23.66 -14.82 -13.76
C GLU A 949 -23.39 -13.79 -12.66
N ARG A 950 -22.66 -14.19 -11.61
CA ARG A 950 -22.32 -13.32 -10.50
C ARG A 950 -21.28 -12.27 -10.92
N ASP A 951 -20.20 -12.66 -11.58
CA ASP A 951 -19.23 -11.69 -12.11
C ASP A 951 -19.84 -10.83 -13.22
N LYS A 952 -20.72 -11.40 -14.06
CA LYS A 952 -21.46 -10.63 -15.06
C LYS A 952 -22.35 -9.57 -14.41
N SER A 953 -23.18 -9.95 -13.43
CA SER A 953 -24.08 -8.99 -12.76
C SER A 953 -23.33 -7.93 -11.94
N GLU A 954 -22.16 -8.26 -11.38
CA GLU A 954 -21.28 -7.26 -10.74
C GLU A 954 -20.67 -6.30 -11.80
N ARG A 955 -20.27 -6.78 -12.98
CA ARG A 955 -19.74 -5.96 -14.08
C ARG A 955 -20.79 -5.12 -14.78
N ASP A 956 -22.01 -5.62 -14.94
CA ASP A 956 -23.14 -4.87 -15.50
C ASP A 956 -23.51 -3.70 -14.56
N ARG A 957 -23.49 -3.95 -13.24
CA ARG A 957 -23.83 -2.98 -12.19
C ARG A 957 -22.72 -1.96 -11.89
N LEU A 958 -21.45 -2.34 -11.94
CA LEU A 958 -20.32 -1.52 -11.49
C LEU A 958 -19.41 -1.10 -12.63
N ALA A 959 -19.25 0.21 -12.82
CA ALA A 959 -18.51 0.79 -13.94
C ALA A 959 -16.97 0.68 -13.84
N ILE A 960 -16.41 0.49 -12.64
CA ILE A 960 -14.95 0.64 -12.39
C ILE A 960 -14.36 -0.69 -11.91
N CYS A 961 -13.21 -1.05 -12.49
CA CYS A 961 -12.61 -2.37 -12.32
C CYS A 961 -12.00 -2.60 -10.93
N THR A 962 -11.68 -1.53 -10.19
CA THR A 962 -11.23 -1.62 -8.79
C THR A 962 -12.30 -2.15 -7.84
N ASP A 963 -13.58 -2.13 -8.25
CA ASP A 963 -14.69 -2.60 -7.43
C ASP A 963 -15.11 -4.05 -7.73
N TRP A 964 -14.63 -4.67 -8.82
CA TRP A 964 -15.01 -6.04 -9.20
C TRP A 964 -14.34 -7.09 -8.30
N SER A 965 -15.13 -8.05 -7.83
CA SER A 965 -14.69 -9.12 -6.93
C SER A 965 -14.01 -10.28 -7.67
N ASN A 966 -14.28 -10.43 -8.98
CA ASN A 966 -13.67 -11.41 -9.89
C ASN A 966 -13.68 -12.86 -9.33
N HIS A 967 -14.88 -13.34 -9.00
CA HIS A 967 -15.12 -14.65 -8.40
C HIS A 967 -14.61 -15.80 -9.27
N SER A 968 -14.70 -15.68 -10.59
CA SER A 968 -14.22 -16.64 -11.58
C SER A 968 -12.71 -16.85 -11.51
N THR A 969 -11.90 -15.81 -11.20
CA THR A 969 -10.44 -15.97 -11.00
C THR A 969 -10.15 -16.85 -9.77
N ALA A 970 -10.89 -16.63 -8.68
CA ALA A 970 -10.74 -17.39 -7.44
C ALA A 970 -11.30 -18.82 -7.55
N TRP A 971 -12.30 -19.05 -8.41
CA TRP A 971 -12.75 -20.39 -8.78
C TRP A 971 -11.69 -21.10 -9.65
N LEU A 972 -11.23 -20.48 -10.73
CA LEU A 972 -10.29 -21.08 -11.69
C LEU A 972 -8.95 -21.45 -11.04
N MET A 973 -8.47 -20.65 -10.07
CA MET A 973 -7.28 -21.01 -9.29
C MET A 973 -7.51 -22.27 -8.44
N ARG A 974 -8.68 -22.41 -7.78
CA ARG A 974 -9.03 -23.64 -7.03
C ARG A 974 -9.21 -24.85 -7.95
N HIS A 975 -9.75 -24.65 -9.15
CA HIS A 975 -9.86 -25.71 -10.15
C HIS A 975 -8.48 -26.17 -10.65
N ARG A 976 -7.59 -25.24 -11.03
CA ARG A 976 -6.21 -25.52 -11.48
C ARG A 976 -5.31 -26.13 -10.39
N LEU A 977 -5.63 -25.92 -9.11
CA LEU A 977 -4.99 -26.59 -7.98
C LEU A 977 -5.35 -28.08 -7.85
N GLY A 978 -6.30 -28.60 -8.64
CA GLY A 978 -6.84 -29.96 -8.50
C GLY A 978 -7.79 -30.13 -7.30
N LEU A 979 -8.08 -29.05 -6.56
CA LEU A 979 -8.80 -29.09 -5.29
C LEU A 979 -10.22 -29.67 -5.41
N ARG A 980 -10.89 -29.55 -6.57
CA ARG A 980 -12.21 -30.15 -6.79
C ARG A 980 -12.20 -31.67 -6.63
N VAL A 981 -11.19 -32.37 -7.17
CA VAL A 981 -11.10 -33.85 -7.10
C VAL A 981 -10.95 -34.28 -5.64
N VAL A 982 -9.97 -33.71 -4.95
CA VAL A 982 -9.71 -33.96 -3.53
C VAL A 982 -10.94 -33.66 -2.67
N LEU A 983 -11.72 -32.62 -2.99
CA LEU A 983 -12.98 -32.31 -2.31
C LEU A 983 -14.08 -33.34 -2.56
N MET A 984 -14.21 -33.90 -3.76
CA MET A 984 -15.22 -34.91 -4.06
C MET A 984 -14.96 -36.19 -3.25
N ASP A 985 -13.72 -36.68 -3.23
CA ASP A 985 -13.33 -37.86 -2.45
C ASP A 985 -13.57 -37.62 -0.94
N LEU A 986 -13.10 -36.47 -0.43
CA LEU A 986 -13.29 -36.08 0.97
C LEU A 986 -14.76 -35.91 1.38
N MET A 987 -15.61 -35.36 0.51
CA MET A 987 -17.06 -35.23 0.75
C MET A 987 -17.79 -36.58 0.64
N ALA A 988 -17.29 -37.52 -0.17
CA ALA A 988 -17.74 -38.91 -0.20
C ALA A 988 -17.28 -39.74 1.01
N GLY A 989 -16.54 -39.15 1.95
CA GLY A 989 -16.05 -39.80 3.16
C GLY A 989 -14.77 -40.63 2.99
N VAL A 990 -14.08 -40.52 1.85
CA VAL A 990 -12.79 -41.17 1.62
C VAL A 990 -11.76 -40.59 2.59
N GLU A 991 -10.94 -41.45 3.19
CA GLU A 991 -9.83 -41.04 4.02
C GLU A 991 -8.52 -40.98 3.20
N ILE A 992 -7.84 -39.83 3.24
CA ILE A 992 -6.63 -39.58 2.46
C ILE A 992 -5.36 -39.64 3.32
N LYS A 993 -4.25 -40.06 2.72
CA LYS A 993 -2.88 -40.03 3.29
C LYS A 993 -2.12 -38.81 2.76
N GLY A 994 -1.10 -38.37 3.51
CA GLY A 994 -0.31 -37.18 3.17
C GLY A 994 0.71 -37.37 2.05
N ASP A 995 0.99 -38.62 1.66
CA ASP A 995 1.91 -39.07 0.62
C ASP A 995 1.20 -39.37 -0.72
N GLU A 996 -0.13 -39.21 -0.81
CA GLU A 996 -0.89 -39.42 -2.03
C GLU A 996 -0.54 -38.43 -3.14
N ALA A 997 -0.41 -38.96 -4.37
CA ALA A 997 0.07 -38.22 -5.54
C ALA A 997 -0.76 -36.95 -5.85
N MET A 998 -2.08 -36.97 -5.62
CA MET A 998 -2.94 -35.78 -5.82
C MET A 998 -2.69 -34.68 -4.78
N ILE A 999 -2.39 -35.06 -3.53
CA ILE A 999 -2.10 -34.11 -2.44
C ILE A 999 -0.70 -33.51 -2.63
N GLN A 1000 0.27 -34.31 -3.08
CA GLN A 1000 1.59 -33.86 -3.50
C GLN A 1000 1.49 -32.90 -4.70
N ALA A 1001 0.76 -33.26 -5.76
CA ALA A 1001 0.59 -32.42 -6.95
C ALA A 1001 -0.06 -31.06 -6.63
N LEU A 1002 -1.08 -31.04 -5.77
CA LEU A 1002 -1.73 -29.82 -5.27
C LEU A 1002 -0.74 -28.94 -4.48
N ALA A 1003 0.08 -29.55 -3.62
CA ALA A 1003 1.10 -28.84 -2.85
C ALA A 1003 2.23 -28.29 -3.73
N ASP A 1004 2.73 -29.08 -4.70
CA ASP A 1004 3.75 -28.64 -5.65
C ASP A 1004 3.24 -27.55 -6.59
N PHE A 1005 1.97 -27.60 -7.01
CA PHE A 1005 1.34 -26.50 -7.72
C PHE A 1005 1.24 -25.25 -6.84
N SER A 1006 0.83 -25.40 -5.58
CA SER A 1006 0.72 -24.32 -4.60
C SER A 1006 2.06 -23.63 -4.33
N LYS A 1007 3.13 -24.40 -4.16
CA LYS A 1007 4.49 -23.90 -3.91
C LYS A 1007 5.07 -23.20 -5.14
N ARG A 1008 4.96 -23.81 -6.33
CA ARG A 1008 5.38 -23.19 -7.60
C ARG A 1008 4.62 -21.89 -7.92
N ASN A 1009 3.35 -21.78 -7.49
CA ASN A 1009 2.48 -20.63 -7.76
C ASN A 1009 2.19 -19.78 -6.52
N ALA A 1010 3.02 -19.81 -5.48
CA ALA A 1010 2.73 -19.18 -4.18
C ALA A 1010 2.39 -17.68 -4.28
N SER A 1011 3.01 -16.96 -5.22
CA SER A 1011 2.72 -15.56 -5.54
C SER A 1011 1.30 -15.35 -6.10
N HIS A 1012 0.85 -16.20 -7.03
CA HIS A 1012 -0.49 -16.18 -7.61
C HIS A 1012 -1.55 -16.65 -6.61
N VAL A 1013 -1.25 -17.69 -5.81
CA VAL A 1013 -2.12 -18.16 -4.72
C VAL A 1013 -2.32 -17.04 -3.69
N LYS A 1014 -1.25 -16.31 -3.32
CA LYS A 1014 -1.36 -15.14 -2.44
C LYS A 1014 -2.09 -13.96 -3.11
N GLY A 1015 -1.89 -13.73 -4.40
CA GLY A 1015 -2.57 -12.66 -5.14
C GLY A 1015 -4.08 -12.87 -5.30
N ILE A 1016 -4.50 -14.11 -5.58
CA ILE A 1016 -5.88 -14.47 -5.96
C ILE A 1016 -6.70 -14.98 -4.76
N LEU A 1017 -6.13 -15.88 -3.95
CA LEU A 1017 -6.81 -16.51 -2.81
C LEU A 1017 -6.43 -15.89 -1.45
N ASN A 1018 -5.55 -14.88 -1.42
CA ASN A 1018 -4.98 -14.26 -0.21
C ASN A 1018 -4.28 -15.25 0.74
N LEU A 1019 -3.98 -16.47 0.29
CA LEU A 1019 -3.32 -17.50 1.11
C LEU A 1019 -1.80 -17.43 0.93
N THR A 1020 -1.06 -17.46 2.05
CA THR A 1020 0.41 -17.57 2.02
C THR A 1020 0.78 -19.05 2.07
N ILE A 1021 1.62 -19.51 1.14
CA ILE A 1021 2.12 -20.89 1.09
C ILE A 1021 3.62 -20.90 1.44
N PRO A 1022 4.02 -21.41 2.62
CA PRO A 1022 5.42 -21.68 2.93
C PRO A 1022 5.95 -22.85 2.09
N LEU A 1023 7.25 -22.83 1.78
CA LEU A 1023 7.90 -23.85 0.92
C LEU A 1023 8.32 -25.10 1.70
N ASP A 1024 8.54 -24.93 3.00
CA ASP A 1024 8.85 -25.94 4.02
C ASP A 1024 7.61 -26.70 4.51
N GLU A 1025 6.42 -26.08 4.45
CA GLU A 1025 5.18 -26.67 4.99
C GLU A 1025 4.72 -27.94 4.26
N SER A 1026 3.99 -28.77 5.01
CA SER A 1026 3.55 -30.09 4.54
C SER A 1026 2.37 -30.02 3.55
N PRO A 1027 2.26 -30.97 2.59
CA PRO A 1027 1.13 -31.02 1.65
C PRO A 1027 -0.25 -31.05 2.31
N VAL A 1028 -0.40 -31.76 3.45
CA VAL A 1028 -1.67 -31.80 4.19
C VAL A 1028 -1.94 -30.49 4.95
N TRP A 1029 -0.91 -29.78 5.42
CA TRP A 1029 -1.10 -28.44 5.97
C TRP A 1029 -1.62 -27.48 4.89
N ILE A 1030 -1.04 -27.54 3.69
CA ILE A 1030 -1.47 -26.74 2.53
C ILE A 1030 -2.93 -27.04 2.16
N LEU A 1031 -3.31 -28.33 2.10
CA LEU A 1031 -4.70 -28.73 1.92
C LEU A 1031 -5.62 -28.18 3.04
N GLY A 1032 -5.21 -28.32 4.30
CA GLY A 1032 -5.94 -27.82 5.47
C GLY A 1032 -6.22 -26.32 5.41
N GLN A 1033 -5.29 -25.51 4.87
CA GLN A 1033 -5.53 -24.09 4.61
C GLN A 1033 -6.62 -23.86 3.56
N TYR A 1034 -6.62 -24.60 2.45
CA TYR A 1034 -7.68 -24.48 1.44
C TYR A 1034 -9.04 -24.93 1.97
N LEU A 1035 -9.11 -26.03 2.73
CA LEU A 1035 -10.34 -26.48 3.40
C LEU A 1035 -10.86 -25.41 4.38
N THR A 1036 -9.96 -24.79 5.14
CA THR A 1036 -10.29 -23.68 6.05
C THR A 1036 -10.86 -22.45 5.34
N GLN A 1037 -10.51 -22.21 4.06
CA GLN A 1037 -11.14 -21.18 3.22
C GLN A 1037 -12.54 -21.56 2.72
N LEU A 1038 -12.89 -22.85 2.73
CA LEU A 1038 -14.17 -23.39 2.27
C LEU A 1038 -15.13 -23.73 3.43
N GLY A 1039 -14.66 -23.55 4.67
CA GLY A 1039 -15.45 -23.77 5.90
C GLY A 1039 -15.29 -25.16 6.48
N LEU A 1040 -14.48 -26.01 5.85
CA LEU A 1040 -14.24 -27.39 6.21
C LEU A 1040 -13.04 -27.53 7.14
N SER A 1041 -13.10 -28.50 8.05
CA SER A 1041 -11.98 -28.91 8.90
C SER A 1041 -11.71 -30.41 8.75
N THR A 1042 -10.51 -30.87 9.12
CA THR A 1042 -10.12 -32.28 9.03
C THR A 1042 -9.89 -32.90 10.41
N GLN A 1043 -10.39 -34.11 10.60
CA GLN A 1043 -9.97 -35.02 11.68
C GLN A 1043 -8.87 -35.96 11.15
N SER A 1044 -8.03 -36.53 12.03
CA SER A 1044 -7.02 -37.51 11.64
C SER A 1044 -6.96 -38.70 12.60
N ARG A 1045 -6.79 -39.91 12.07
CA ARG A 1045 -6.54 -41.15 12.84
C ARG A 1045 -5.19 -41.76 12.49
N ARG A 1046 -4.62 -42.56 13.42
CA ARG A 1046 -3.28 -43.15 13.30
C ARG A 1046 -3.29 -44.67 13.53
N PRO A 1047 -3.86 -45.48 12.61
CA PRO A 1047 -3.75 -46.94 12.69
C PRO A 1047 -2.30 -47.41 12.59
N LEU A 1048 -2.05 -48.66 12.99
CA LEU A 1048 -0.87 -49.40 12.56
C LEU A 1048 -1.19 -50.12 11.24
N GLU A 1049 -0.36 -49.91 10.22
CA GLU A 1049 -0.36 -50.66 8.96
C GLU A 1049 1.08 -51.13 8.73
N ASP A 1050 1.29 -52.43 8.48
CA ASP A 1050 2.60 -53.04 8.23
C ASP A 1050 3.70 -52.66 9.25
N GLY A 1051 3.30 -52.61 10.53
CA GLY A 1051 4.16 -52.23 11.66
C GLY A 1051 4.47 -50.72 11.76
N LYS A 1052 3.98 -49.89 10.84
CA LYS A 1052 4.20 -48.44 10.79
C LYS A 1052 2.93 -47.67 11.20
N ARG A 1053 3.11 -46.51 11.82
CA ARG A 1053 2.01 -45.59 12.18
C ARG A 1053 1.69 -44.66 11.01
N VAL A 1054 0.79 -45.11 10.13
CA VAL A 1054 0.26 -44.29 9.03
C VAL A 1054 -0.77 -43.32 9.58
N ARG A 1055 -0.89 -42.11 9.02
CA ARG A 1055 -1.89 -41.11 9.42
C ARG A 1055 -2.85 -40.84 8.26
N TYR A 1056 -4.11 -41.19 8.50
CA TYR A 1056 -5.23 -40.88 7.62
C TYR A 1056 -5.90 -39.58 8.06
N TYR A 1057 -6.42 -38.83 7.09
CA TYR A 1057 -7.17 -37.60 7.28
C TYR A 1057 -8.54 -37.73 6.61
N ARG A 1058 -9.57 -37.18 7.23
CA ARG A 1058 -10.93 -37.11 6.69
C ARG A 1058 -11.58 -35.79 7.11
N LEU A 1059 -12.67 -35.38 6.47
CA LEU A 1059 -13.43 -34.22 6.93
C LEU A 1059 -14.04 -34.45 8.32
N ASN A 1060 -14.22 -33.38 9.08
CA ASN A 1060 -14.97 -33.41 10.34
C ASN A 1060 -16.45 -33.64 10.05
N THR A 1061 -16.99 -34.79 10.47
CA THR A 1061 -18.38 -35.21 10.19
C THR A 1061 -19.40 -34.13 10.57
N LEU A 1062 -19.24 -33.49 11.73
CA LEU A 1062 -20.14 -32.44 12.20
C LEU A 1062 -20.10 -31.15 11.35
N ASP A 1063 -18.96 -30.84 10.72
CA ASP A 1063 -18.86 -29.72 9.80
C ASP A 1063 -19.47 -30.07 8.43
N VAL A 1064 -19.29 -31.31 7.95
CA VAL A 1064 -19.90 -31.80 6.70
C VAL A 1064 -21.42 -31.86 6.83
N GLU A 1065 -21.95 -32.45 7.90
CA GLU A 1065 -23.40 -32.50 8.16
C GLU A 1065 -24.00 -31.09 8.23
N PHE A 1066 -23.37 -30.18 8.98
CA PHE A 1066 -23.81 -28.78 9.04
C PHE A 1066 -23.80 -28.11 7.66
N ILE A 1067 -22.70 -28.24 6.91
CA ILE A 1067 -22.54 -27.60 5.59
C ILE A 1067 -23.49 -28.20 4.55
N GLN A 1068 -23.71 -29.51 4.55
CA GLN A 1068 -24.62 -30.16 3.61
C GLN A 1068 -26.06 -29.67 3.81
N ASN A 1069 -26.54 -29.62 5.06
CA ASN A 1069 -27.86 -29.04 5.38
C ASN A 1069 -28.01 -27.60 4.86
N VAL A 1070 -26.95 -26.78 4.96
CA VAL A 1070 -26.94 -25.40 4.43
C VAL A 1070 -26.91 -25.39 2.89
N LEU A 1071 -26.15 -26.26 2.24
CA LEU A 1071 -26.13 -26.39 0.77
C LEU A 1071 -27.50 -26.84 0.24
N ASP A 1072 -28.14 -27.83 0.86
CA ASP A 1072 -29.47 -28.35 0.49
C ASP A 1072 -30.57 -27.30 0.71
N TYR A 1073 -30.45 -26.48 1.76
CA TYR A 1073 -31.32 -25.32 1.97
C TYR A 1073 -31.12 -24.25 0.87
N ARG A 1074 -29.86 -23.95 0.53
CA ARG A 1074 -29.51 -22.97 -0.50
C ARG A 1074 -29.92 -23.41 -1.90
N LEU A 1075 -29.88 -24.71 -2.19
CA LEU A 1075 -30.38 -25.29 -3.45
C LEU A 1075 -31.89 -25.08 -3.58
N ARG A 1076 -32.68 -25.50 -2.57
CA ARG A 1076 -34.14 -25.27 -2.53
C ARG A 1076 -34.50 -23.79 -2.65
N GLN A 1077 -33.75 -22.90 -1.98
CA GLN A 1077 -33.90 -21.45 -2.12
C GLN A 1077 -33.65 -20.92 -3.55
N LYS A 1078 -32.77 -21.54 -4.34
CA LYS A 1078 -32.61 -21.21 -5.77
C LYS A 1078 -33.78 -21.72 -6.59
N GLU A 1079 -34.15 -22.98 -6.42
CA GLU A 1079 -35.26 -23.63 -7.12
C GLU A 1079 -36.58 -22.85 -6.91
N ASP A 1080 -36.88 -22.44 -5.68
CA ASP A 1080 -38.03 -21.59 -5.36
C ASP A 1080 -37.96 -20.21 -6.01
N ARG A 1081 -36.77 -19.59 -6.08
CA ARG A 1081 -36.58 -18.27 -6.72
C ARG A 1081 -36.71 -18.36 -8.23
N GLU A 1082 -36.20 -19.44 -8.84
CA GLU A 1082 -36.33 -19.69 -10.27
C GLU A 1082 -37.76 -20.04 -10.64
N LYS A 1083 -38.43 -20.92 -9.89
CA LYS A 1083 -39.86 -21.22 -10.05
C LYS A 1083 -40.72 -19.96 -9.93
N LYS A 1084 -40.47 -19.11 -8.93
CA LYS A 1084 -41.15 -17.80 -8.81
C LYS A 1084 -40.89 -16.90 -10.01
N ARG A 1085 -39.66 -16.86 -10.54
CA ARG A 1085 -39.31 -16.12 -11.77
C ARG A 1085 -40.03 -16.68 -13.00
N GLN A 1086 -40.14 -18.00 -13.14
CA GLN A 1086 -40.89 -18.64 -14.23
C GLN A 1086 -42.41 -18.38 -14.09
N GLU A 1087 -42.96 -18.46 -12.89
CA GLU A 1087 -44.35 -18.08 -12.60
C GLU A 1087 -44.63 -16.60 -12.88
N GLU A 1088 -43.70 -15.70 -12.57
CA GLU A 1088 -43.83 -14.27 -12.85
C GLU A 1088 -43.67 -13.96 -14.34
N GLN A 1089 -42.74 -14.61 -15.04
CA GLN A 1089 -42.61 -14.53 -16.50
C GLN A 1089 -43.86 -15.04 -17.21
N THR A 1090 -44.44 -16.17 -16.78
CA THR A 1090 -45.68 -16.71 -17.35
C THR A 1090 -46.91 -15.88 -17.00
N LYS A 1091 -47.01 -15.32 -15.78
CA LYS A 1091 -48.04 -14.32 -15.42
C LYS A 1091 -47.91 -13.06 -16.28
N ASN A 1092 -46.70 -12.54 -16.48
CA ASN A 1092 -46.44 -11.38 -17.33
C ASN A 1092 -46.70 -11.66 -18.82
N ALA A 1093 -46.35 -12.85 -19.32
CA ALA A 1093 -46.66 -13.28 -20.67
C ALA A 1093 -48.18 -13.47 -20.88
N ALA A 1094 -48.89 -14.06 -19.92
CA ALA A 1094 -50.34 -14.21 -19.96
C ALA A 1094 -51.07 -12.85 -19.85
N HIS A 1095 -50.56 -11.93 -19.02
CA HIS A 1095 -51.06 -10.55 -18.95
C HIS A 1095 -50.82 -9.81 -20.27
N LYS A 1096 -49.62 -9.91 -20.85
CA LYS A 1096 -49.26 -9.36 -22.17
C LYS A 1096 -50.16 -9.91 -23.28
N ALA A 1097 -50.37 -11.22 -23.33
CA ALA A 1097 -51.28 -11.87 -24.29
C ALA A 1097 -52.74 -11.44 -24.09
N ARG A 1098 -53.20 -11.30 -22.84
CA ARG A 1098 -54.54 -10.79 -22.52
C ARG A 1098 -54.71 -9.33 -22.94
N MET A 1099 -53.74 -8.46 -22.67
CA MET A 1099 -53.77 -7.06 -23.12
C MET A 1099 -53.76 -6.96 -24.65
N GLN A 1100 -52.95 -7.79 -25.31
CA GLN A 1100 -52.88 -7.88 -26.77
C GLN A 1100 -54.19 -8.39 -27.40
N ALA A 1101 -54.85 -9.39 -26.78
CA ALA A 1101 -56.14 -9.90 -27.24
C ALA A 1101 -57.33 -8.97 -26.93
N GLN A 1102 -57.27 -8.22 -25.82
CA GLN A 1102 -58.38 -7.37 -25.34
C GLN A 1102 -58.31 -5.93 -25.90
N TYR A 1103 -57.13 -5.44 -26.30
CA TYR A 1103 -56.93 -4.07 -26.79
C TYR A 1103 -56.16 -3.97 -28.12
N GLY A 1104 -55.73 -5.09 -28.72
CA GLY A 1104 -54.96 -5.10 -29.98
C GLY A 1104 -53.53 -4.57 -29.88
N ILE A 1105 -53.06 -4.24 -28.67
CA ILE A 1105 -51.78 -3.58 -28.41
C ILE A 1105 -50.81 -4.58 -27.78
N ASN A 1106 -49.67 -4.81 -28.44
CA ASN A 1106 -48.55 -5.52 -27.84
C ASN A 1106 -48.09 -4.78 -26.59
N ALA A 1107 -48.24 -5.38 -25.40
CA ALA A 1107 -47.69 -4.78 -24.18
C ALA A 1107 -46.15 -4.63 -24.33
N PRO A 1108 -45.55 -3.54 -23.81
CA PRO A 1108 -44.12 -3.27 -24.00
C PRO A 1108 -43.27 -4.48 -23.59
N SER A 1109 -42.22 -4.76 -24.36
CA SER A 1109 -41.25 -5.76 -23.91
C SER A 1109 -40.43 -5.16 -22.78
N THR A 1110 -40.14 -5.94 -21.74
CA THR A 1110 -38.88 -5.77 -21.03
C THR A 1110 -37.76 -5.87 -22.06
N PRO A 1111 -36.89 -4.85 -22.19
CA PRO A 1111 -35.87 -4.84 -23.23
C PRO A 1111 -34.73 -5.80 -22.87
N PRO A 1112 -34.07 -6.43 -23.86
CA PRO A 1112 -32.77 -7.05 -23.65
C PRO A 1112 -31.72 -5.97 -23.34
N LEU A 1113 -30.67 -6.34 -22.62
CA LEU A 1113 -29.49 -5.49 -22.41
C LEU A 1113 -28.69 -5.36 -23.72
N ASN A 1114 -28.88 -4.25 -24.44
CA ASN A 1114 -28.07 -3.91 -25.61
C ASN A 1114 -26.64 -3.48 -25.20
N LYS A 1115 -25.69 -3.68 -26.14
CA LYS A 1115 -24.25 -3.84 -25.85
C LYS A 1115 -23.47 -2.54 -25.54
N ASP A 1116 -24.12 -1.39 -25.46
CA ASP A 1116 -23.48 -0.06 -25.49
C ASP A 1116 -23.63 0.77 -24.19
N GLY A 1117 -24.34 0.26 -23.19
CA GLY A 1117 -24.05 0.57 -21.78
C GLY A 1117 -24.56 1.89 -21.19
N SER A 1118 -25.55 2.55 -21.81
CA SER A 1118 -26.16 3.77 -21.25
C SER A 1118 -27.19 3.49 -20.14
N ASN A 1119 -26.81 3.69 -18.88
CA ASN A 1119 -27.74 3.62 -17.72
C ASN A 1119 -28.45 4.97 -17.50
N ASN A 1120 -29.57 5.21 -18.20
CA ASN A 1120 -30.51 6.27 -17.84
C ASN A 1120 -31.75 5.69 -17.15
N TRP A 1121 -31.94 6.02 -15.87
CA TRP A 1121 -33.21 5.85 -15.15
C TRP A 1121 -33.62 7.20 -14.54
N GLY A 1122 -34.21 8.05 -15.37
CA GLY A 1122 -34.54 9.44 -15.02
C GLY A 1122 -35.35 10.12 -16.11
N GLY A 1123 -36.57 9.60 -16.38
CA GLY A 1123 -37.37 9.98 -17.53
C GLY A 1123 -37.03 9.13 -18.77
N VAL A 1124 -38.05 8.70 -19.50
CA VAL A 1124 -37.89 7.98 -20.78
C VAL A 1124 -37.98 8.99 -21.90
N ASP A 1125 -36.87 9.69 -22.15
CA ASP A 1125 -36.73 10.50 -23.36
C ASP A 1125 -36.08 9.64 -24.46
N THR A 1126 -36.90 9.17 -25.38
CA THR A 1126 -36.48 8.21 -26.40
C THR A 1126 -35.74 8.94 -27.52
N ASP A 1127 -34.40 8.91 -27.59
CA ASP A 1127 -33.72 9.48 -28.78
C ASP A 1127 -32.34 8.95 -29.24
N LYS A 1128 -32.06 7.65 -29.07
CA LYS A 1128 -31.01 6.97 -29.89
C LYS A 1128 -31.52 5.83 -30.77
N GLU A 1129 -32.17 4.81 -30.21
CA GLU A 1129 -32.97 3.87 -31.03
C GLU A 1129 -34.21 4.56 -31.62
N SER A 1130 -34.75 5.57 -30.93
CA SER A 1130 -35.76 6.46 -31.52
C SER A 1130 -35.19 7.22 -32.71
N SER A 1131 -33.97 7.77 -32.69
CA SER A 1131 -33.52 8.61 -33.82
C SER A 1131 -33.69 7.95 -35.20
N THR A 1132 -33.47 6.64 -35.33
CA THR A 1132 -33.76 5.87 -36.56
C THR A 1132 -35.27 5.67 -36.78
N SER A 1133 -35.98 5.12 -35.78
CA SER A 1133 -37.42 4.80 -35.83
C SER A 1133 -38.33 6.03 -36.00
N TRP A 1134 -37.99 7.13 -35.33
CA TRP A 1134 -38.55 8.46 -35.44
C TRP A 1134 -38.28 9.07 -36.81
N TRP A 1135 -37.04 9.01 -37.34
CA TRP A 1135 -36.79 9.47 -38.71
C TRP A 1135 -37.49 8.61 -39.76
N GLU A 1136 -37.70 7.32 -39.51
CA GLU A 1136 -38.50 6.45 -40.38
C GLU A 1136 -40.00 6.78 -40.32
N ARG A 1137 -40.57 6.98 -39.13
CA ARG A 1137 -41.95 7.48 -38.97
C ARG A 1137 -42.12 8.87 -39.59
N VAL A 1138 -41.15 9.76 -39.42
CA VAL A 1138 -41.12 11.10 -40.02
C VAL A 1138 -41.05 11.04 -41.55
N LYS A 1139 -40.21 10.18 -42.14
CA LYS A 1139 -40.22 9.93 -43.60
C LYS A 1139 -41.57 9.40 -44.06
N TYR A 1140 -42.11 8.38 -43.38
CA TYR A 1140 -43.41 7.78 -43.69
C TYR A 1140 -44.55 8.80 -43.65
N TYR A 1141 -44.65 9.59 -42.58
CA TYR A 1141 -45.67 10.64 -42.45
C TYR A 1141 -45.42 11.84 -43.38
N ALA A 1142 -44.19 12.11 -43.82
CA ALA A 1142 -43.91 13.12 -44.85
C ALA A 1142 -44.35 12.66 -46.25
N HIS A 1143 -44.13 11.40 -46.62
CA HIS A 1143 -44.72 10.84 -47.85
C HIS A 1143 -46.25 10.88 -47.80
N LEU A 1144 -46.86 10.47 -46.68
CA LEU A 1144 -48.30 10.60 -46.46
C LEU A 1144 -48.80 12.05 -46.47
N ALA A 1145 -48.01 13.03 -46.02
CA ALA A 1145 -48.37 14.45 -46.09
C ALA A 1145 -48.34 14.96 -47.53
N ILE A 1146 -47.36 14.56 -48.34
CA ILE A 1146 -47.26 14.86 -49.76
C ILE A 1146 -48.45 14.24 -50.54
N GLU A 1147 -48.81 12.99 -50.26
CA GLU A 1147 -49.99 12.34 -50.82
C GLU A 1147 -51.29 13.05 -50.39
N ARG A 1148 -51.42 13.40 -49.10
CA ARG A 1148 -52.59 14.11 -48.56
C ARG A 1148 -52.76 15.51 -49.12
N PHE A 1149 -51.68 16.18 -49.56
CA PHE A 1149 -51.76 17.52 -50.14
C PHE A 1149 -52.60 17.56 -51.43
N GLN A 1150 -52.64 16.46 -52.19
CA GLN A 1150 -53.50 16.33 -53.38
C GLN A 1150 -55.01 16.39 -53.04
N TYR A 1151 -55.37 16.20 -51.77
CA TYR A 1151 -56.74 16.30 -51.24
C TYR A 1151 -56.97 17.62 -50.47
N GLY A 1152 -56.05 18.58 -50.62
CA GLY A 1152 -56.12 19.92 -50.04
C GLY A 1152 -55.50 20.06 -48.66
N VAL A 1153 -55.10 21.30 -48.34
CA VAL A 1153 -54.37 21.68 -47.12
C VAL A 1153 -54.96 21.11 -45.82
N ASN A 1154 -56.29 21.12 -45.68
CA ASN A 1154 -56.95 20.62 -44.47
C ASN A 1154 -56.70 19.12 -44.21
N ALA A 1155 -56.50 18.31 -45.25
CA ALA A 1155 -56.16 16.90 -45.11
C ALA A 1155 -54.72 16.69 -44.58
N VAL A 1156 -53.80 17.62 -44.90
CA VAL A 1156 -52.44 17.68 -44.36
C VAL A 1156 -52.46 18.17 -42.92
N LYS A 1157 -53.19 19.26 -42.62
CA LYS A 1157 -53.36 19.76 -41.24
C LYS A 1157 -53.96 18.71 -40.31
N GLN A 1158 -54.97 17.97 -40.79
CA GLN A 1158 -55.58 16.87 -40.03
C GLN A 1158 -54.63 15.68 -39.83
N LEU A 1159 -53.79 15.35 -40.82
CA LEU A 1159 -52.74 14.35 -40.64
C LEU A 1159 -51.75 14.80 -39.55
N LEU A 1160 -51.21 16.02 -39.67
CA LEU A 1160 -50.25 16.60 -38.73
C LEU A 1160 -50.81 16.68 -37.29
N SER A 1161 -52.11 16.98 -37.12
CA SER A 1161 -52.72 17.02 -35.77
C SER A 1161 -52.73 15.68 -35.04
N THR A 1162 -52.55 14.54 -35.75
CA THR A 1162 -52.41 13.21 -35.14
C THR A 1162 -50.99 12.90 -34.62
N LEU A 1163 -50.02 13.80 -34.87
CA LEU A 1163 -48.61 13.66 -34.52
C LEU A 1163 -48.22 14.59 -33.36
N THR A 1164 -47.14 14.24 -32.64
CA THR A 1164 -46.55 15.12 -31.61
C THR A 1164 -45.88 16.35 -32.24
N SER A 1165 -45.71 17.45 -31.48
CA SER A 1165 -45.06 18.68 -31.96
C SER A 1165 -43.71 18.41 -32.64
N ASP A 1166 -42.82 17.62 -32.02
CA ASP A 1166 -41.55 17.23 -32.62
C ASP A 1166 -41.72 16.42 -33.92
N GLN A 1167 -42.68 15.49 -33.96
CA GLN A 1167 -42.96 14.72 -35.18
C GLN A 1167 -43.54 15.60 -36.30
N ARG A 1168 -44.34 16.63 -36.00
CA ARG A 1168 -44.78 17.63 -36.98
C ARG A 1168 -43.58 18.42 -37.51
N CYS A 1169 -42.67 18.85 -36.63
CA CYS A 1169 -41.41 19.52 -37.01
C CYS A 1169 -40.55 18.64 -37.92
N GLY A 1170 -40.38 17.37 -37.56
CA GLY A 1170 -39.69 16.38 -38.39
C GLY A 1170 -40.38 16.18 -39.75
N VAL A 1171 -41.70 16.01 -39.77
CA VAL A 1171 -42.48 15.79 -41.00
C VAL A 1171 -42.40 16.99 -41.94
N MET A 1172 -42.48 18.23 -41.44
CA MET A 1172 -42.36 19.42 -42.30
C MET A 1172 -40.93 19.60 -42.83
N LEU A 1173 -39.88 19.37 -42.01
CA LEU A 1173 -38.49 19.28 -42.49
C LEU A 1173 -38.35 18.24 -43.62
N LYS A 1174 -38.99 17.08 -43.44
CA LYS A 1174 -38.83 15.94 -44.33
C LYS A 1174 -39.68 16.04 -45.60
N PHE A 1175 -40.82 16.72 -45.54
CA PHE A 1175 -41.64 17.12 -46.70
C PHE A 1175 -40.80 18.04 -47.59
N GLU A 1176 -40.25 19.12 -47.04
CA GLU A 1176 -39.38 20.06 -47.77
C GLU A 1176 -38.16 19.35 -48.38
N ASP A 1177 -37.42 18.55 -47.58
CA ASP A 1177 -36.29 17.74 -48.07
C ASP A 1177 -36.69 16.72 -49.18
N ILE A 1178 -37.97 16.37 -49.37
CA ILE A 1178 -38.45 15.38 -50.36
C ILE A 1178 -39.04 16.07 -51.61
N ASN A 1179 -39.80 17.15 -51.44
CA ASN A 1179 -40.43 17.88 -52.54
C ASN A 1179 -40.61 19.36 -52.19
N GLN A 1180 -39.61 20.18 -52.55
CA GLN A 1180 -39.59 21.61 -52.25
C GLN A 1180 -40.69 22.40 -52.97
N ASP A 1181 -41.09 22.02 -54.18
CA ASP A 1181 -42.11 22.73 -54.96
C ASP A 1181 -43.52 22.57 -54.37
N LEU A 1182 -43.91 21.34 -54.01
CA LEU A 1182 -45.17 21.11 -53.28
C LEU A 1182 -45.13 21.72 -51.87
N PHE A 1183 -43.96 21.76 -51.22
CA PHE A 1183 -43.82 22.42 -49.92
C PHE A 1183 -44.02 23.93 -50.04
N ALA A 1184 -43.44 24.57 -51.06
CA ALA A 1184 -43.66 25.99 -51.34
C ALA A 1184 -45.14 26.31 -51.64
N GLN A 1185 -45.85 25.42 -52.34
CA GLN A 1185 -47.30 25.53 -52.53
C GLN A 1185 -48.07 25.39 -51.20
N LEU A 1186 -47.76 24.39 -50.37
CA LEU A 1186 -48.37 24.22 -49.04
C LEU A 1186 -48.17 25.45 -48.13
N VAL A 1187 -46.99 26.07 -48.19
CA VAL A 1187 -46.65 27.29 -47.44
C VAL A 1187 -47.41 28.51 -47.98
N ALA A 1188 -47.63 28.60 -49.29
CA ALA A 1188 -48.43 29.66 -49.91
C ALA A 1188 -49.94 29.51 -49.65
N ASP A 1189 -50.47 28.29 -49.74
CA ASP A 1189 -51.90 27.98 -49.55
C ASP A 1189 -52.33 28.02 -48.07
N ALA A 1190 -51.38 27.93 -47.14
CA ALA A 1190 -51.60 28.22 -45.72
C ALA A 1190 -50.38 28.88 -45.05
N PRO A 1191 -50.26 30.23 -45.11
CA PRO A 1191 -49.18 30.97 -44.47
C PRO A 1191 -49.05 30.72 -42.95
N GLN A 1192 -50.14 30.36 -42.30
CA GLN A 1192 -50.25 30.03 -40.87
C GLN A 1192 -49.91 28.55 -40.54
N TRP A 1193 -49.23 27.81 -41.42
CA TRP A 1193 -48.82 26.43 -41.18
C TRP A 1193 -47.91 26.28 -39.95
N THR A 1194 -47.12 27.32 -39.62
CA THR A 1194 -46.23 27.37 -38.46
C THR A 1194 -46.97 27.32 -37.12
N GLU A 1195 -48.25 27.70 -37.08
CA GLU A 1195 -49.11 27.55 -35.90
C GLU A 1195 -49.43 26.08 -35.60
N TRP A 1196 -49.41 25.20 -36.61
CA TRP A 1196 -49.79 23.79 -36.44
C TRP A 1196 -48.66 22.96 -35.82
N MET A 1197 -47.51 23.58 -35.58
CA MET A 1197 -46.29 22.94 -35.06
C MET A 1197 -46.31 22.83 -33.53
N TRP A 1198 -47.25 23.51 -32.87
CA TRP A 1198 -47.43 23.57 -31.42
C TRP A 1198 -48.57 22.64 -30.93
#